data_AF-A0AB74K7Z7-F1
#
_entry.id   AF-A0AB74K7Z7-F1
#
_cell.length_a   1.000
_cell.length_b   1.000
_cell.length_c   1.000
_cell.angle_alpha   90.00
_cell.angle_beta   90.00
_cell.angle_gamma   90.00
#
_symmetry.space_group_name_H-M   'P 1'
#
loop_
_entity.id
_entity.type
_entity.pdbx_description
1 polymer ?
#
loop_
_entity_poly.entity_id
_entity_poly.type
_entity_poly.pdbx_seq_one_letter_code
_entity_poly.pdbx_strand_id
1 'polypeptide(L)'
;DPDYYKSTLKDQIKEWIQLVSSKKHQEWLIVLISNSLSTKSNNLFKIKNSTLNKLKMDFNNQRCIQINRLGVNGIEDPNCWDPLIDKLKELTYIGFNTNIQMRLQDVEKSENQINLPGWNFCTFFILKESIALSYIGINLYNEALQIYSQLEQLFHHRLVDNSVISQFADFGGLGDSDDSGDLLSTTKKPYRQMMLSNSISIFDFRLYLFACQAKILGDLLGNIEQVATQSLEFINSFGQTIVSHSKDLKMNFLQYWKFTSSMSVIQQCDKWFTEEQKVNDIARARVFSQVKAQLYELAISQLKELGVAFGIIPNKYPFIRHLPNTKRDKRIPQTSNDQLKWALEQPKEFDKLFVQLCSSGARYYREVGKYKEAWSLDLLVAGWCSLSRRERKNFESSLRFFQLLNESEARPSGSSTKVYALLGQVISHSNMNVEKDVKWATAAVDLLKTWSKLDENDSEYTKDLLDQTGNWKGFEWLLHELKSYTDTKGEPLSIPLEHIFKVSFMSARPKVHFKDDEDGSALDVSVDNFLPCGITANHVKFTFQSLKDERVIDYSSDNVVLNKGNNLLNTFCLSPANGTFVLAKVVVAFGIVFEEIIPESMRRQRCFLNIPFDVRALDVQLQRPNDVNIDTSGQVKLKIKSERASIDHAKIRLTSPDISFKFDNSKLVDNGSSNIDHDDKSITVHNLHSCEWHTIDIPYESSDIYSSLVHIHVDYSTLGKARQFEKIVEYTIELPLSLEVKHAQTSDMIITSADIQANSRSNVRINDIKLQPDNRAEEFDEFIQCGNLTFVQVLAASEKSSFGFAISNENENDLSLMVKYSTIENGWWSFIIFNFSNKLKEVYDLVHEMVHSAISSQNLSQHVEWITEYIVGHHSWDHCSGHEYRMVDDKVLEKKVNGLAFMDEERCTLKDAIITTIEKLPSQEVVTQRWSTCTLPIKLPRADVITTACISLTNNEKMLRIGEATSITMKLSTKGEIEGPLRYELETPLDEWLVSGKVRGEYNVSPCYLNFPSTNALFKHIEGLEIKVSLLPIKMGLLNLPEVIIYKDDRRICTFIENKRKVEVIPKVSPEQTFTVDLPRRELIDWARERERSGKLLQSSHVRVESTAP
;
A
#
# COMPACT_ATOMS: atom_id res chain seq x y z
N ASP A 1 -93.57 -40.03 -25.37
CA ASP A 1 -94.87 -40.15 -24.69
C ASP A 1 -94.87 -41.09 -23.49
N PRO A 2 -95.67 -40.80 -22.45
CA PRO A 2 -95.82 -41.63 -21.25
C PRO A 2 -96.50 -42.97 -21.50
N ASP A 3 -97.29 -43.10 -22.56
CA ASP A 3 -98.00 -44.35 -22.89
C ASP A 3 -97.08 -45.33 -23.62
N TYR A 4 -96.26 -44.84 -24.57
CA TYR A 4 -95.22 -45.63 -25.23
C TYR A 4 -94.14 -46.14 -24.26
N TYR A 5 -93.82 -45.36 -23.23
CA TYR A 5 -92.91 -45.80 -22.15
C TYR A 5 -93.47 -47.00 -21.39
N LYS A 6 -94.78 -46.96 -21.05
CA LYS A 6 -95.43 -48.03 -20.29
C LYS A 6 -95.65 -49.31 -21.08
N SER A 7 -95.93 -49.22 -22.38
CA SER A 7 -96.27 -50.39 -23.21
C SER A 7 -95.07 -51.17 -23.73
N THR A 8 -93.92 -50.52 -23.92
CA THR A 8 -92.82 -51.09 -24.72
C THR A 8 -91.43 -50.80 -24.17
N LEU A 9 -91.09 -49.54 -23.91
CA LEU A 9 -89.71 -49.17 -23.49
C LEU A 9 -89.35 -49.67 -22.10
N LYS A 10 -90.31 -49.78 -21.17
CA LYS A 10 -90.05 -50.23 -19.79
C LYS A 10 -89.44 -51.64 -19.75
N ASP A 11 -89.96 -52.58 -20.52
CA ASP A 11 -89.46 -53.96 -20.51
C ASP A 11 -88.12 -54.07 -21.23
N GLN A 12 -87.92 -53.32 -22.32
CA GLN A 12 -86.63 -53.22 -23.01
C GLN A 12 -85.50 -52.65 -22.12
N ILE A 13 -85.80 -51.59 -21.35
CA ILE A 13 -84.84 -51.00 -20.40
C ILE A 13 -84.51 -51.99 -19.28
N LYS A 14 -85.51 -52.73 -18.76
CA LYS A 14 -85.28 -53.77 -17.75
C LYS A 14 -84.35 -54.87 -18.26
N GLU A 15 -84.60 -55.38 -19.47
CA GLU A 15 -83.78 -56.42 -20.10
C GLU A 15 -82.34 -55.93 -20.32
N TRP A 16 -82.16 -54.69 -20.78
CA TRP A 16 -80.84 -54.08 -20.92
C TRP A 16 -80.11 -53.92 -19.58
N ILE A 17 -80.77 -53.45 -18.53
CA ILE A 17 -80.16 -53.33 -17.19
C ILE A 17 -79.78 -54.71 -16.65
N GLN A 18 -80.59 -55.75 -16.87
CA GLN A 18 -80.23 -57.12 -16.49
C GLN A 18 -78.99 -57.61 -17.24
N LEU A 19 -78.90 -57.35 -18.55
CA LEU A 19 -77.71 -57.65 -19.35
C LEU A 19 -76.47 -56.91 -18.84
N VAL A 20 -76.57 -55.62 -18.55
CA VAL A 20 -75.46 -54.81 -18.02
C VAL A 20 -75.05 -55.28 -16.62
N SER A 21 -76.02 -55.54 -15.74
CA SER A 21 -75.77 -56.00 -14.37
C SER A 21 -75.21 -57.42 -14.32
N SER A 22 -75.45 -58.24 -15.34
CA SER A 22 -74.85 -59.58 -15.45
C SER A 22 -73.33 -59.53 -15.71
N LYS A 23 -72.83 -58.42 -16.26
CA LYS A 23 -71.41 -58.18 -16.46
C LYS A 23 -70.83 -57.53 -15.21
N LYS A 24 -69.73 -58.09 -14.69
CA LYS A 24 -69.07 -57.53 -13.51
C LYS A 24 -68.56 -56.11 -13.80
N HIS A 25 -68.68 -55.22 -12.82
CA HIS A 25 -68.08 -53.88 -12.79
C HIS A 25 -68.58 -52.92 -13.89
N GLN A 26 -69.84 -53.03 -14.30
CA GLN A 26 -70.47 -52.07 -15.22
C GLN A 26 -71.42 -51.12 -14.48
N GLU A 27 -71.27 -49.83 -14.76
CA GLU A 27 -72.22 -48.80 -14.33
C GLU A 27 -73.18 -48.45 -15.47
N TRP A 28 -74.39 -48.01 -15.12
CA TRP A 28 -75.42 -47.65 -16.08
C TRP A 28 -76.07 -46.32 -15.71
N LEU A 29 -76.49 -45.60 -16.75
CA LEU A 29 -77.14 -44.29 -16.67
C LEU A 29 -78.27 -44.25 -17.68
N ILE A 30 -79.46 -43.82 -17.25
CA ILE A 30 -80.60 -43.63 -18.16
C ILE A 30 -80.75 -42.13 -18.41
N VAL A 31 -80.62 -41.74 -19.68
CA VAL A 31 -80.72 -40.35 -20.13
C VAL A 31 -81.98 -40.18 -20.97
N LEU A 32 -82.91 -39.36 -20.48
CA LEU A 32 -84.09 -38.96 -21.21
C LEU A 32 -83.82 -37.63 -21.94
N ILE A 33 -83.74 -37.65 -23.26
CA ILE A 33 -83.62 -36.43 -24.06
C ILE A 33 -85.03 -35.95 -24.43
N SER A 34 -85.37 -34.73 -24.04
CA SER A 34 -86.65 -34.09 -24.39
C SER A 34 -86.45 -32.82 -25.19
N ASN A 35 -87.20 -32.73 -26.31
CA ASN A 35 -87.27 -31.57 -27.20
C ASN A 35 -88.52 -30.69 -26.93
N SER A 36 -89.19 -30.86 -25.79
CA SER A 36 -90.45 -30.14 -25.51
C SER A 36 -90.20 -28.75 -24.92
N LEU A 37 -90.80 -27.71 -25.51
CA LEU A 37 -90.93 -26.37 -24.93
C LEU A 37 -91.64 -26.48 -23.58
N SER A 38 -90.93 -26.21 -22.48
CA SER A 38 -91.59 -26.09 -21.18
C SER A 38 -92.31 -24.74 -21.08
N THR A 39 -93.48 -24.61 -21.71
CA THR A 39 -94.42 -23.55 -21.31
C THR A 39 -94.84 -23.84 -19.88
N LYS A 40 -94.43 -23.01 -18.91
CA LYS A 40 -94.94 -23.04 -17.54
C LYS A 40 -96.43 -22.73 -17.55
N SER A 41 -97.28 -23.74 -17.76
CA SER A 41 -98.71 -23.64 -17.44
C SER A 41 -98.91 -24.02 -15.97
N ASN A 42 -99.46 -23.11 -15.17
CA ASN A 42 -99.69 -23.19 -13.72
C ASN A 42 -100.74 -24.26 -13.27
N ASN A 43 -100.72 -25.47 -13.85
CA ASN A 43 -101.60 -26.56 -13.43
C ASN A 43 -100.85 -27.59 -12.55
N LEU A 44 -100.96 -27.41 -11.23
CA LEU A 44 -100.38 -28.26 -10.17
C LEU A 44 -100.75 -29.76 -10.25
N PHE A 45 -101.83 -30.13 -10.96
CA PHE A 45 -102.30 -31.52 -11.05
C PHE A 45 -101.71 -32.36 -12.19
N LYS A 46 -100.93 -31.79 -13.13
CA LYS A 46 -100.26 -32.56 -14.21
C LYS A 46 -98.82 -33.01 -13.89
N ILE A 47 -98.25 -32.58 -12.77
CA ILE A 47 -96.86 -32.87 -12.37
C ILE A 47 -96.62 -34.36 -12.04
N LYS A 48 -97.67 -35.10 -11.67
CA LYS A 48 -97.59 -36.54 -11.34
C LYS A 48 -97.37 -37.48 -12.55
N ASN A 49 -97.42 -36.99 -13.79
CA ASN A 49 -97.41 -37.85 -14.98
C ASN A 49 -96.20 -37.68 -15.93
N SER A 50 -95.17 -36.91 -15.53
CA SER A 50 -93.93 -36.80 -16.32
C SER A 50 -93.24 -38.16 -16.48
N THR A 51 -92.82 -38.49 -17.71
CA THR A 51 -92.06 -39.71 -18.05
C THR A 51 -90.81 -39.88 -17.19
N LEU A 52 -90.14 -38.77 -16.83
CA LEU A 52 -88.98 -38.78 -15.94
C LEU A 52 -89.33 -39.29 -14.53
N ASN A 53 -90.46 -38.87 -13.96
CA ASN A 53 -90.84 -39.29 -12.60
C ASN A 53 -91.20 -40.79 -12.56
N LYS A 54 -91.77 -41.32 -13.65
CA LYS A 54 -92.02 -42.76 -13.81
C LYS A 54 -90.72 -43.55 -13.97
N LEU A 55 -89.78 -43.07 -14.78
CA LEU A 55 -88.44 -43.64 -14.93
C LEU A 55 -87.67 -43.66 -13.60
N LYS A 56 -87.73 -42.56 -12.83
CA LYS A 56 -87.11 -42.45 -11.51
C LYS A 56 -87.69 -43.45 -10.50
N MET A 57 -89.02 -43.60 -10.47
CA MET A 57 -89.69 -44.60 -9.62
C MET A 57 -89.37 -46.05 -10.02
N ASP A 58 -89.25 -46.33 -11.32
CA ASP A 58 -89.05 -47.68 -11.84
C ASP A 58 -87.58 -48.17 -11.77
N PHE A 59 -86.60 -47.27 -11.91
CA PHE A 59 -85.19 -47.61 -12.16
C PHE A 59 -84.19 -46.81 -11.31
N ASN A 60 -84.55 -46.49 -10.05
CA ASN A 60 -83.74 -45.71 -9.11
C ASN A 60 -83.64 -44.20 -9.44
N ASN A 61 -84.10 -43.37 -8.49
CA ASN A 61 -84.23 -41.91 -8.63
C ASN A 61 -82.94 -41.18 -9.01
N GLN A 62 -81.77 -41.74 -8.63
CA GLN A 62 -80.48 -41.06 -8.78
C GLN A 62 -79.77 -41.35 -10.12
N ARG A 63 -80.16 -42.40 -10.86
CA ARG A 63 -79.50 -42.83 -12.12
C ARG A 63 -80.29 -42.47 -13.39
N CYS A 64 -81.41 -41.75 -13.23
CA CYS A 64 -82.27 -41.28 -14.31
C CYS A 64 -82.22 -39.75 -14.40
N ILE A 65 -81.71 -39.22 -15.50
CA ILE A 65 -81.58 -37.77 -15.77
C ILE A 65 -82.34 -37.38 -17.03
N GLN A 66 -82.80 -36.13 -17.07
CA GLN A 66 -83.47 -35.55 -18.23
C GLN A 66 -82.67 -34.37 -18.76
N ILE A 67 -82.48 -34.34 -20.08
CA ILE A 67 -81.83 -33.24 -20.81
C ILE A 67 -82.89 -32.52 -21.62
N ASN A 68 -83.04 -31.22 -21.37
CA ASN A 68 -83.92 -30.35 -22.14
C ASN A 68 -83.07 -29.61 -23.17
N ARG A 69 -83.18 -30.02 -24.44
CA ARG A 69 -82.33 -29.46 -25.52
C ARG A 69 -82.73 -28.04 -25.92
N LEU A 70 -83.98 -27.66 -25.73
CA LEU A 70 -84.52 -26.35 -26.08
C LEU A 70 -84.84 -25.55 -24.81
N GLY A 71 -84.27 -24.36 -24.68
CA GLY A 71 -84.58 -23.41 -23.62
C GLY A 71 -85.96 -22.77 -23.81
N VAL A 72 -86.34 -21.87 -22.89
CA VAL A 72 -87.66 -21.21 -22.83
C VAL A 72 -88.04 -20.47 -24.13
N ASN A 73 -87.04 -20.09 -24.94
CA ASN A 73 -87.21 -19.28 -26.16
C ASN A 73 -86.95 -20.07 -27.46
N GLY A 74 -86.80 -21.39 -27.43
CA GLY A 74 -86.51 -22.21 -28.62
C GLY A 74 -85.06 -22.15 -29.12
N ILE A 75 -84.16 -21.50 -28.36
CA ILE A 75 -82.71 -21.53 -28.55
C ILE A 75 -82.14 -22.70 -27.74
N GLU A 76 -81.16 -23.42 -28.27
CA GLU A 76 -80.44 -24.48 -27.53
C GLU A 76 -79.67 -23.85 -26.35
N ASP A 77 -79.90 -24.36 -25.14
CA ASP A 77 -79.20 -23.89 -23.94
C ASP A 77 -77.76 -24.44 -23.96
N PRO A 78 -76.69 -23.61 -23.95
CA PRO A 78 -75.30 -24.10 -23.98
C PRO A 78 -74.96 -25.07 -22.84
N ASN A 79 -75.65 -24.89 -21.70
CA ASN A 79 -75.43 -25.62 -20.46
C ASN A 79 -76.38 -26.81 -20.27
N CYS A 80 -77.18 -27.18 -21.29
CA CYS A 80 -78.14 -28.29 -21.17
C CYS A 80 -77.47 -29.65 -20.88
N TRP A 81 -76.18 -29.79 -21.17
CA TRP A 81 -75.38 -30.99 -20.94
C TRP A 81 -74.77 -31.08 -19.55
N ASP A 82 -74.71 -29.99 -18.77
CA ASP A 82 -74.07 -29.98 -17.45
C ASP A 82 -74.60 -31.07 -16.50
N PRO A 83 -75.92 -31.30 -16.39
CA PRO A 83 -76.45 -32.37 -15.53
C PRO A 83 -76.03 -33.78 -15.97
N LEU A 84 -75.84 -33.99 -17.28
CA LEU A 84 -75.31 -35.25 -17.81
C LEU A 84 -73.82 -35.38 -17.46
N ILE A 85 -73.05 -34.33 -17.69
CA ILE A 85 -71.61 -34.30 -17.42
C ILE A 85 -71.34 -34.56 -15.94
N ASP A 86 -72.08 -33.92 -15.03
CA ASP A 86 -71.93 -34.10 -13.59
C ASP A 86 -72.30 -35.52 -13.15
N LYS A 87 -73.37 -36.09 -13.71
CA LYS A 87 -73.76 -37.47 -13.39
C LYS A 87 -72.78 -38.49 -13.97
N LEU A 88 -72.21 -38.22 -15.14
CA LEU A 88 -71.14 -39.04 -15.72
C LEU A 88 -69.87 -38.99 -14.87
N LYS A 89 -69.47 -37.81 -14.37
CA LYS A 89 -68.35 -37.67 -13.43
C LYS A 89 -68.59 -38.50 -12.16
N GLU A 90 -69.78 -38.39 -11.55
CA GLU A 90 -70.15 -39.15 -10.35
C GLU A 90 -70.09 -40.67 -10.57
N LEU A 91 -70.71 -41.17 -11.65
CA LEU A 91 -70.70 -42.61 -11.95
C LEU A 91 -69.30 -43.12 -12.31
N THR A 92 -68.50 -42.31 -13.01
CA THR A 92 -67.09 -42.64 -13.32
C THR A 92 -66.28 -42.74 -12.04
N TYR A 93 -66.47 -41.82 -11.08
CA TYR A 93 -65.82 -41.85 -9.77
C TYR A 93 -66.20 -43.09 -8.95
N ILE A 94 -67.50 -43.45 -8.91
CA ILE A 94 -67.98 -44.65 -8.21
C ILE A 94 -67.40 -45.93 -8.85
N GLY A 95 -67.44 -46.02 -10.18
CA GLY A 95 -66.89 -47.16 -10.91
C GLY A 95 -65.39 -47.30 -10.72
N PHE A 96 -64.66 -46.18 -10.75
CA PHE A 96 -63.22 -46.16 -10.46
C PHE A 96 -62.91 -46.63 -9.04
N ASN A 97 -63.58 -46.08 -8.02
CA ASN A 97 -63.35 -46.45 -6.62
C ASN A 97 -63.66 -47.92 -6.35
N THR A 98 -64.72 -48.45 -6.95
CA THR A 98 -65.03 -49.88 -6.80
C THR A 98 -63.93 -50.74 -7.41
N ASN A 99 -63.44 -50.38 -8.60
CA ASN A 99 -62.35 -51.11 -9.27
C ASN A 99 -61.01 -51.00 -8.52
N ILE A 100 -60.67 -49.83 -7.95
CA ILE A 100 -59.43 -49.65 -7.20
C ILE A 100 -59.46 -50.45 -5.89
N GLN A 101 -60.59 -50.46 -5.19
CA GLN A 101 -60.78 -51.25 -3.96
C GLN A 101 -60.60 -52.74 -4.22
N MET A 102 -61.16 -53.25 -5.33
CA MET A 102 -60.97 -54.65 -5.74
C MET A 102 -59.49 -54.97 -6.02
N ARG A 103 -58.79 -54.12 -6.77
CA ARG A 103 -57.35 -54.31 -7.05
C ARG A 103 -56.50 -54.25 -5.79
N LEU A 104 -56.82 -53.36 -4.85
CA LEU A 104 -56.16 -53.28 -3.55
C LEU A 104 -56.35 -54.56 -2.74
N GLN A 105 -57.55 -55.13 -2.71
CA GLN A 105 -57.80 -56.42 -2.05
C GLN A 105 -57.02 -57.57 -2.68
N ASP A 106 -56.86 -57.58 -4.01
CA ASP A 106 -56.08 -58.62 -4.69
C ASP A 106 -54.58 -58.48 -4.41
N VAL A 107 -54.07 -57.25 -4.30
CA VAL A 107 -52.70 -56.98 -3.83
C VAL A 107 -52.52 -57.43 -2.39
N GLU A 108 -53.45 -57.11 -1.49
CA GLU A 108 -53.39 -57.50 -0.07
C GLU A 108 -53.38 -59.03 0.09
N LYS A 109 -54.21 -59.75 -0.67
CA LYS A 109 -54.19 -61.22 -0.70
C LYS A 109 -52.82 -61.75 -1.13
N SER A 110 -52.23 -61.17 -2.17
CA SER A 110 -50.90 -61.58 -2.64
C SER A 110 -49.80 -61.20 -1.64
N GLU A 111 -49.92 -60.06 -0.96
CA GLU A 111 -48.99 -59.58 0.06
C GLU A 111 -48.96 -60.50 1.29
N ASN A 112 -50.13 -60.96 1.73
CA ASN A 112 -50.26 -61.95 2.81
C ASN A 112 -49.62 -63.31 2.46
N GLN A 113 -49.42 -63.59 1.17
CA GLN A 113 -48.82 -64.83 0.68
C GLN A 113 -47.32 -64.70 0.41
N ILE A 114 -46.70 -63.54 0.67
CA ILE A 114 -45.29 -63.27 0.33
C ILE A 114 -44.31 -64.31 0.90
N ASN A 115 -44.56 -64.83 2.11
CA ASN A 115 -43.68 -65.80 2.76
C ASN A 115 -44.00 -67.26 2.37
N LEU A 116 -45.01 -67.50 1.53
CA LEU A 116 -45.41 -68.84 1.11
C LEU A 116 -44.62 -69.31 -0.13
N PRO A 117 -44.19 -70.58 -0.17
CA PRO A 117 -43.56 -71.15 -1.35
C PRO A 117 -44.55 -71.19 -2.51
N GLY A 118 -44.20 -70.56 -3.64
CA GLY A 118 -45.07 -70.43 -4.81
C GLY A 118 -45.51 -68.99 -5.10
N TRP A 119 -45.30 -68.05 -4.18
CA TRP A 119 -45.46 -66.63 -4.46
C TRP A 119 -44.39 -66.15 -5.45
N ASN A 120 -44.81 -65.38 -6.47
CA ASN A 120 -43.94 -64.88 -7.53
C ASN A 120 -43.96 -63.33 -7.55
N PHE A 121 -42.77 -62.73 -7.45
CA PHE A 121 -42.60 -61.28 -7.40
C PHE A 121 -43.10 -60.58 -8.66
N CYS A 122 -42.84 -61.12 -9.86
CA CYS A 122 -43.31 -60.52 -11.12
C CYS A 122 -44.84 -60.46 -11.21
N THR A 123 -45.53 -61.47 -10.68
CA THR A 123 -47.00 -61.49 -10.61
C THR A 123 -47.52 -60.44 -9.63
N PHE A 124 -46.91 -60.34 -8.45
CA PHE A 124 -47.23 -59.31 -7.47
C PHE A 124 -46.98 -57.89 -8.01
N PHE A 125 -45.85 -57.70 -8.69
CA PHE A 125 -45.48 -56.45 -9.34
C PHE A 125 -46.56 -56.00 -10.32
N ILE A 126 -47.02 -56.88 -11.22
CA ILE A 126 -48.06 -56.56 -12.21
C ILE A 126 -49.38 -56.16 -11.54
N LEU A 127 -49.74 -56.80 -10.43
CA LEU A 127 -50.94 -56.45 -9.66
C LEU A 127 -50.83 -55.03 -9.06
N LYS A 128 -49.74 -54.72 -8.37
CA LYS A 128 -49.49 -53.36 -7.83
C LYS A 128 -49.35 -52.31 -8.94
N GLU A 129 -48.65 -52.62 -10.03
CA GLU A 129 -48.47 -51.73 -11.18
C GLU A 129 -49.83 -51.38 -11.82
N SER A 130 -50.78 -52.31 -11.84
CA SER A 130 -52.12 -52.02 -12.35
C SER A 130 -52.84 -50.91 -11.56
N ILE A 131 -52.56 -50.79 -10.25
CA ILE A 131 -53.06 -49.71 -9.39
C ILE A 131 -52.35 -48.40 -9.76
N ALA A 132 -51.02 -48.43 -9.91
CA ALA A 132 -50.25 -47.25 -10.33
C ALA A 132 -50.72 -46.71 -11.69
N LEU A 133 -50.93 -47.57 -12.69
CA LEU A 133 -51.49 -47.20 -13.99
C LEU A 133 -52.89 -46.59 -13.89
N SER A 134 -53.68 -47.04 -12.91
CA SER A 134 -55.02 -46.47 -12.64
C SER A 134 -54.92 -45.04 -12.09
N TYR A 135 -53.99 -44.80 -11.18
CA TYR A 135 -53.72 -43.47 -10.65
C TYR A 135 -53.14 -42.54 -11.73
N ILE A 136 -52.25 -43.03 -12.59
CA ILE A 136 -51.78 -42.28 -13.77
C ILE A 136 -52.96 -41.88 -14.67
N GLY A 137 -53.93 -42.78 -14.89
CA GLY A 137 -55.12 -42.50 -15.70
C GLY A 137 -56.05 -41.41 -15.15
N ILE A 138 -55.96 -41.09 -13.85
CA ILE A 138 -56.71 -39.99 -13.19
C ILE A 138 -55.80 -38.79 -12.88
N ASN A 139 -54.56 -38.79 -13.37
CA ASN A 139 -53.54 -37.77 -13.11
C ASN A 139 -53.10 -37.65 -11.63
N LEU A 140 -53.28 -38.72 -10.85
CA LEU A 140 -52.77 -38.85 -9.48
C LEU A 140 -51.33 -39.41 -9.52
N TYR A 141 -50.41 -38.61 -10.03
CA TYR A 141 -49.04 -39.05 -10.33
C TYR A 141 -48.20 -39.32 -9.08
N ASN A 142 -48.44 -38.59 -7.98
CA ASN A 142 -47.69 -38.77 -6.74
C ASN A 142 -48.02 -40.13 -6.08
N GLU A 143 -49.29 -40.51 -6.10
CA GLU A 143 -49.80 -41.78 -5.62
C GLU A 143 -49.25 -42.93 -6.47
N ALA A 144 -49.20 -42.76 -7.79
CA ALA A 144 -48.58 -43.73 -8.69
C ALA A 144 -47.07 -43.89 -8.41
N LEU A 145 -46.34 -42.78 -8.22
CA LEU A 145 -44.92 -42.80 -7.91
C LEU A 145 -44.63 -43.51 -6.59
N GLN A 146 -45.44 -43.27 -5.55
CA GLN A 146 -45.30 -43.94 -4.25
C GLN A 146 -45.40 -45.46 -4.38
N ILE A 147 -46.28 -45.97 -5.26
CA ILE A 147 -46.39 -47.41 -5.52
C ILE A 147 -45.09 -47.97 -6.11
N TYR A 148 -44.50 -47.31 -7.10
CA TYR A 148 -43.24 -47.77 -7.70
C TYR A 148 -42.08 -47.70 -6.69
N SER A 149 -42.00 -46.67 -5.86
CA SER A 149 -40.99 -46.59 -4.79
C SER A 149 -41.15 -47.71 -3.76
N GLN A 150 -42.38 -48.07 -3.38
CA GLN A 150 -42.62 -49.23 -2.51
C GLN A 150 -42.18 -50.54 -3.18
N LEU A 151 -42.48 -50.71 -4.47
CA LEU A 151 -42.06 -51.88 -5.24
C LEU A 151 -40.54 -52.00 -5.32
N GLU A 152 -39.84 -50.88 -5.49
CA GLU A 152 -38.38 -50.84 -5.50
C GLU A 152 -37.78 -51.21 -4.13
N GLN A 153 -38.33 -50.68 -3.04
CA GLN A 153 -37.88 -51.00 -1.68
C GLN A 153 -38.09 -52.47 -1.36
N LEU A 154 -39.28 -53.01 -1.68
CA LEU A 154 -39.59 -54.43 -1.50
C LEU A 154 -38.66 -55.32 -2.34
N PHE A 155 -38.38 -54.93 -3.58
CA PHE A 155 -37.46 -55.66 -4.44
C PHE A 155 -36.05 -55.68 -3.85
N HIS A 156 -35.51 -54.54 -3.42
CA HIS A 156 -34.16 -54.44 -2.84
C HIS A 156 -34.02 -55.28 -1.57
N HIS A 157 -34.96 -55.18 -0.63
CA HIS A 157 -34.94 -55.98 0.60
C HIS A 157 -34.90 -57.48 0.28
N ARG A 158 -35.72 -57.91 -0.68
CA ARG A 158 -35.83 -59.32 -1.04
C ARG A 158 -34.66 -59.83 -1.90
N LEU A 159 -34.01 -58.95 -2.65
CA LEU A 159 -32.76 -59.23 -3.36
C LEU A 159 -31.62 -59.50 -2.37
N VAL A 160 -31.50 -58.70 -1.31
CA VAL A 160 -30.50 -58.88 -0.25
C VAL A 160 -30.71 -60.19 0.51
N ASP A 161 -31.96 -60.55 0.79
CA ASP A 161 -32.30 -61.83 1.42
C ASP A 161 -32.12 -63.05 0.50
N ASN A 162 -31.65 -62.86 -0.74
CA ASN A 162 -31.55 -63.85 -1.83
C ASN A 162 -32.88 -64.59 -2.17
N SER A 163 -34.00 -64.15 -1.60
CA SER A 163 -35.30 -64.84 -1.67
C SER A 163 -35.98 -64.76 -3.04
N VAL A 164 -35.64 -63.76 -3.83
CA VAL A 164 -36.28 -63.47 -5.12
C VAL A 164 -35.39 -63.81 -6.32
N ILE A 165 -34.09 -64.05 -6.12
CA ILE A 165 -33.12 -64.31 -7.20
C ILE A 165 -33.53 -65.53 -8.04
N SER A 166 -34.02 -66.60 -7.41
CA SER A 166 -34.46 -67.82 -8.12
C SER A 166 -35.74 -67.66 -8.94
N GLN A 167 -36.43 -66.52 -8.82
CA GLN A 167 -37.68 -66.23 -9.54
C GLN A 167 -37.43 -65.47 -10.85
N PHE A 168 -36.20 -65.00 -11.07
CA PHE A 168 -35.75 -64.34 -12.29
C PHE A 168 -34.90 -65.31 -13.13
N ALA A 169 -34.83 -65.08 -14.44
CA ALA A 169 -34.13 -65.98 -15.34
C ALA A 169 -32.61 -66.00 -15.08
N ASP A 170 -32.01 -64.82 -14.99
CA ASP A 170 -30.59 -64.57 -14.77
C ASP A 170 -30.35 -63.13 -14.28
N PHE A 171 -29.07 -62.76 -14.09
CA PHE A 171 -28.70 -61.38 -13.82
C PHE A 171 -29.01 -60.47 -15.02
N GLY A 172 -28.78 -60.94 -16.25
CA GLY A 172 -29.00 -60.19 -17.50
C GLY A 172 -27.79 -59.38 -17.96
N GLY A 173 -27.99 -58.51 -18.97
CA GLY A 173 -26.92 -57.69 -19.57
C GLY A 173 -26.14 -58.38 -20.71
N LEU A 174 -26.62 -59.53 -21.16
CA LEU A 174 -26.01 -60.33 -22.24
C LEU A 174 -26.56 -60.00 -23.63
N GLY A 175 -27.70 -59.31 -23.71
CA GLY A 175 -28.32 -58.94 -24.97
C GLY A 175 -27.44 -57.99 -25.77
N ASP A 176 -27.53 -58.05 -27.10
CA ASP A 176 -26.67 -57.23 -27.94
C ASP A 176 -26.86 -55.74 -27.70
N SER A 177 -28.08 -55.25 -27.43
CA SER A 177 -28.35 -53.83 -27.18
C SER A 177 -28.39 -53.42 -25.70
N ASP A 178 -27.91 -54.26 -24.79
CA ASP A 178 -28.00 -53.98 -23.34
C ASP A 178 -26.93 -53.01 -22.83
N ASP A 179 -25.82 -52.86 -23.57
CA ASP A 179 -24.76 -51.87 -23.31
C ASP A 179 -25.11 -50.46 -23.79
N SER A 180 -26.05 -50.32 -24.74
CA SER A 180 -26.38 -49.05 -25.40
C SER A 180 -27.86 -48.66 -25.32
N GLY A 181 -28.63 -49.33 -24.47
CA GLY A 181 -30.05 -49.06 -24.31
C GLY A 181 -30.34 -47.70 -23.67
N ASP A 182 -31.44 -47.07 -24.08
CA ASP A 182 -31.94 -45.88 -23.38
C ASP A 182 -32.45 -46.26 -21.98
N LEU A 183 -31.78 -45.71 -20.96
CA LEU A 183 -32.06 -45.99 -19.54
C LEU A 183 -33.48 -45.60 -19.13
N LEU A 184 -34.05 -44.54 -19.73
CA LEU A 184 -35.34 -43.98 -19.32
C LEU A 184 -36.52 -44.50 -20.16
N SER A 185 -36.30 -45.49 -21.01
CA SER A 185 -37.33 -46.04 -21.92
C SER A 185 -38.08 -47.24 -21.32
N THR A 186 -39.40 -47.11 -21.19
CA THR A 186 -40.29 -48.19 -20.73
C THR A 186 -40.73 -49.15 -21.84
N THR A 187 -40.38 -48.87 -23.11
CA THR A 187 -40.84 -49.63 -24.29
C THR A 187 -39.72 -50.29 -25.07
N LYS A 188 -38.46 -50.19 -24.61
CA LYS A 188 -37.28 -50.78 -25.27
C LYS A 188 -37.45 -52.27 -25.53
N LYS A 189 -37.90 -53.01 -24.52
CA LYS A 189 -38.21 -54.45 -24.57
C LYS A 189 -39.68 -54.64 -24.19
N PRO A 190 -40.32 -55.76 -24.58
CA PRO A 190 -41.66 -56.09 -24.13
C PRO A 190 -41.66 -56.55 -22.66
N TYR A 191 -41.23 -55.67 -21.74
CA TYR A 191 -40.98 -55.99 -20.32
C TYR A 191 -42.19 -56.65 -19.66
N ARG A 192 -43.40 -56.17 -19.93
CA ARG A 192 -44.63 -56.76 -19.41
C ARG A 192 -44.83 -58.23 -19.82
N GLN A 193 -44.52 -58.56 -21.08
CA GLN A 193 -44.60 -59.94 -21.58
C GLN A 193 -43.50 -60.81 -20.96
N MET A 194 -42.31 -60.23 -20.76
CA MET A 194 -41.18 -60.91 -20.11
C MET A 194 -41.48 -61.22 -18.64
N MET A 195 -42.13 -60.29 -17.91
CA MET A 195 -42.59 -60.51 -16.54
C MET A 195 -43.69 -61.59 -16.47
N LEU A 196 -44.68 -61.56 -17.38
CA LEU A 196 -45.76 -62.56 -17.41
C LEU A 196 -45.24 -63.97 -17.73
N SER A 197 -44.18 -64.08 -18.52
CA SER A 197 -43.53 -65.35 -18.86
C SER A 197 -42.42 -65.76 -17.89
N ASN A 198 -42.15 -64.98 -16.84
CA ASN A 198 -41.01 -65.14 -15.93
C ASN A 198 -39.65 -65.28 -16.64
N SER A 199 -39.49 -64.62 -17.80
CA SER A 199 -38.25 -64.61 -18.58
C SER A 199 -37.43 -63.33 -18.40
N ILE A 200 -37.90 -62.40 -17.57
CA ILE A 200 -37.21 -61.13 -17.31
C ILE A 200 -35.97 -61.35 -16.44
N SER A 201 -34.88 -60.66 -16.78
CA SER A 201 -33.64 -60.63 -16.00
C SER A 201 -33.69 -59.60 -14.88
N ILE A 202 -32.84 -59.75 -13.86
CA ILE A 202 -32.72 -58.77 -12.77
C ILE A 202 -32.33 -57.38 -13.33
N PHE A 203 -31.40 -57.35 -14.29
CA PHE A 203 -30.97 -56.15 -14.99
C PHE A 203 -32.12 -55.45 -15.71
N ASP A 204 -32.85 -56.16 -16.57
CA ASP A 204 -33.96 -55.60 -17.34
C ASP A 204 -35.10 -55.11 -16.43
N PHE A 205 -35.39 -55.85 -15.36
CA PHE A 205 -36.40 -55.47 -14.39
C PHE A 205 -36.04 -54.17 -13.67
N ARG A 206 -34.80 -54.03 -13.21
CA ARG A 206 -34.33 -52.81 -12.53
C ARG A 206 -34.35 -51.60 -13.45
N LEU A 207 -33.91 -51.76 -14.71
CA LEU A 207 -33.99 -50.68 -15.70
C LEU A 207 -35.44 -50.27 -15.97
N TYR A 208 -36.35 -51.23 -16.13
CA TYR A 208 -37.77 -50.94 -16.37
C TYR A 208 -38.41 -50.20 -15.19
N LEU A 209 -38.19 -50.68 -13.96
CA LEU A 209 -38.74 -50.05 -12.76
C LEU A 209 -38.28 -48.61 -12.62
N PHE A 210 -36.97 -48.38 -12.79
CA PHE A 210 -36.39 -47.04 -12.76
C PHE A 210 -36.94 -46.14 -13.88
N ALA A 211 -37.05 -46.67 -15.11
CA ALA A 211 -37.64 -45.93 -16.24
C ALA A 211 -39.09 -45.52 -15.97
N CYS A 212 -39.90 -46.37 -15.33
CA CYS A 212 -41.26 -46.04 -14.93
C CYS A 212 -41.30 -44.88 -13.92
N GLN A 213 -40.47 -44.92 -12.87
CA GLN A 213 -40.36 -43.84 -11.89
C GLN A 213 -39.91 -42.52 -12.55
N ALA A 214 -38.87 -42.59 -13.37
CA ALA A 214 -38.32 -41.45 -14.08
C ALA A 214 -39.33 -40.83 -15.06
N LYS A 215 -40.12 -41.64 -15.76
CA LYS A 215 -41.17 -41.15 -16.65
C LYS A 215 -42.26 -40.40 -15.89
N ILE A 216 -42.69 -40.89 -14.73
CA ILE A 216 -43.69 -40.20 -13.91
C ILE A 216 -43.13 -38.88 -13.37
N LEU A 217 -41.90 -38.90 -12.85
CA LEU A 217 -41.24 -37.72 -12.29
C LEU A 217 -40.93 -36.65 -13.35
N GLY A 218 -40.41 -37.06 -14.50
CA GLY A 218 -39.97 -36.15 -15.57
C GLY A 218 -41.12 -35.71 -16.47
N ASP A 219 -41.75 -36.67 -17.15
CA ASP A 219 -42.74 -36.41 -18.21
C ASP A 219 -44.08 -35.90 -17.65
N LEU A 220 -44.53 -36.44 -16.51
CA LEU A 220 -45.86 -36.14 -15.95
C LEU A 220 -45.84 -35.07 -14.86
N LEU A 221 -44.83 -35.09 -13.97
CA LEU A 221 -44.70 -34.14 -12.87
C LEU A 221 -43.79 -32.93 -13.18
N GLY A 222 -42.94 -33.01 -14.22
CA GLY A 222 -42.02 -31.93 -14.60
C GLY A 222 -40.80 -31.75 -13.69
N ASN A 223 -40.50 -32.69 -12.80
CA ASN A 223 -39.38 -32.63 -11.85
C ASN A 223 -38.08 -33.20 -12.48
N ILE A 224 -37.60 -32.58 -13.54
CA ILE A 224 -36.50 -33.10 -14.37
C ILE A 224 -35.16 -33.08 -13.63
N GLU A 225 -34.94 -32.11 -12.75
CA GLU A 225 -33.76 -32.03 -11.89
C GLU A 225 -33.64 -33.23 -10.95
N GLN A 226 -34.77 -33.71 -10.45
CA GLN A 226 -34.83 -34.88 -9.58
C GLN A 226 -34.55 -36.15 -10.38
N VAL A 227 -35.11 -36.28 -11.59
CA VAL A 227 -34.84 -37.42 -12.48
C VAL A 227 -33.35 -37.51 -12.83
N ALA A 228 -32.71 -36.40 -13.18
CA ALA A 228 -31.29 -36.39 -13.48
C ALA A 228 -30.45 -36.80 -12.25
N THR A 229 -30.81 -36.31 -11.06
CA THR A 229 -30.10 -36.62 -9.80
C THR A 229 -30.22 -38.11 -9.47
N GLN A 230 -31.44 -38.64 -9.49
CA GLN A 230 -31.70 -40.06 -9.24
C GLN A 230 -31.06 -40.95 -10.31
N SER A 231 -30.99 -40.49 -11.56
CA SER A 231 -30.30 -41.23 -12.63
C SER A 231 -28.81 -41.34 -12.38
N LEU A 232 -28.17 -40.26 -11.94
CA LEU A 232 -26.75 -40.29 -11.59
C LEU A 232 -26.48 -41.24 -10.40
N GLU A 233 -27.32 -41.21 -9.38
CA GLU A 233 -27.23 -42.12 -8.23
C GLU A 233 -27.48 -43.58 -8.62
N PHE A 234 -28.47 -43.83 -9.46
CA PHE A 234 -28.80 -45.15 -9.99
C PHE A 234 -27.65 -45.72 -10.83
N ILE A 235 -27.10 -44.94 -11.78
CA ILE A 235 -25.98 -45.39 -12.63
C ILE A 235 -24.75 -45.77 -11.78
N ASN A 236 -24.46 -45.01 -10.73
CA ASN A 236 -23.33 -45.29 -9.86
C ASN A 236 -23.57 -46.50 -8.95
N SER A 237 -24.72 -46.55 -8.27
CA SER A 237 -25.07 -47.66 -7.37
C SER A 237 -25.26 -48.98 -8.12
N PHE A 238 -26.03 -48.97 -9.21
CA PHE A 238 -26.24 -50.16 -10.02
C PHE A 238 -24.97 -50.56 -10.78
N GLY A 239 -24.14 -49.59 -11.17
CA GLY A 239 -22.82 -49.86 -11.71
C GLY A 239 -21.94 -50.71 -10.79
N GLN A 240 -22.03 -50.54 -9.47
CA GLN A 240 -21.32 -51.40 -8.51
C GLN A 240 -21.89 -52.83 -8.49
N THR A 241 -23.20 -52.98 -8.64
CA THR A 241 -23.85 -54.31 -8.79
C THR A 241 -23.44 -55.01 -10.08
N ILE A 242 -23.22 -54.25 -11.17
CA ILE A 242 -22.72 -54.79 -12.44
C ILE A 242 -21.26 -55.24 -12.30
N VAL A 243 -20.43 -54.50 -11.55
CA VAL A 243 -19.01 -54.87 -11.29
C VAL A 243 -18.91 -56.24 -10.61
N SER A 244 -19.77 -56.55 -9.64
CA SER A 244 -19.74 -57.84 -8.95
C SER A 244 -20.07 -59.04 -9.86
N HIS A 245 -20.77 -58.80 -10.96
CA HIS A 245 -21.16 -59.80 -11.97
C HIS A 245 -20.34 -59.68 -13.27
N SER A 246 -19.23 -58.92 -13.25
CA SER A 246 -18.43 -58.60 -14.44
C SER A 246 -17.82 -59.81 -15.18
N LYS A 247 -17.70 -60.97 -14.54
CA LYS A 247 -17.15 -62.19 -15.14
C LYS A 247 -18.03 -62.75 -16.26
N ASP A 248 -19.34 -62.55 -16.17
CA ASP A 248 -20.31 -63.10 -17.11
C ASP A 248 -20.62 -62.12 -18.25
N LEU A 249 -20.20 -60.86 -18.13
CA LEU A 249 -20.51 -59.77 -19.06
C LEU A 249 -19.40 -59.56 -20.10
N LYS A 250 -19.76 -58.87 -21.19
CA LYS A 250 -18.81 -58.48 -22.25
C LYS A 250 -17.67 -57.61 -21.67
N MET A 251 -16.47 -57.70 -22.24
CA MET A 251 -15.32 -56.88 -21.82
C MET A 251 -15.67 -55.39 -21.92
N ASN A 252 -15.31 -54.60 -20.89
CA ASN A 252 -15.64 -53.17 -20.78
C ASN A 252 -17.15 -52.83 -20.82
N PHE A 253 -18.04 -53.81 -20.63
CA PHE A 253 -19.49 -53.59 -20.65
C PHE A 253 -19.94 -52.47 -19.70
N LEU A 254 -19.35 -52.42 -18.49
CA LEU A 254 -19.66 -51.39 -17.51
C LEU A 254 -19.37 -49.98 -18.03
N GLN A 255 -18.20 -49.78 -18.65
CA GLN A 255 -17.79 -48.49 -19.18
C GLN A 255 -18.72 -48.07 -20.33
N TYR A 256 -19.06 -49.00 -21.22
CA TYR A 256 -20.03 -48.76 -22.30
C TYR A 256 -21.40 -48.36 -21.73
N TRP A 257 -21.93 -49.16 -20.82
CA TRP A 257 -23.25 -48.94 -20.21
C TRP A 257 -23.33 -47.62 -19.45
N LYS A 258 -22.32 -47.29 -18.64
CA LYS A 258 -22.28 -46.01 -17.90
C LYS A 258 -22.24 -44.81 -18.86
N PHE A 259 -21.41 -44.87 -19.91
CA PHE A 259 -21.31 -43.82 -20.91
C PHE A 259 -22.64 -43.59 -21.63
N THR A 260 -23.23 -44.65 -22.18
CA THR A 260 -24.48 -44.59 -22.94
C THR A 260 -25.65 -44.18 -22.07
N SER A 261 -25.75 -44.71 -20.84
CA SER A 261 -26.78 -44.33 -19.87
C SER A 261 -26.68 -42.85 -19.48
N SER A 262 -25.48 -42.32 -19.22
CA SER A 262 -25.33 -40.90 -18.92
C SER A 262 -25.76 -40.02 -20.11
N MET A 263 -25.39 -40.41 -21.32
CA MET A 263 -25.76 -39.65 -22.53
C MET A 263 -27.26 -39.73 -22.83
N SER A 264 -27.90 -40.90 -22.65
CA SER A 264 -29.33 -41.06 -22.91
C SER A 264 -30.18 -40.27 -21.91
N VAL A 265 -29.80 -40.27 -20.63
CA VAL A 265 -30.43 -39.44 -19.59
C VAL A 265 -30.32 -37.96 -19.94
N ILE A 266 -29.13 -37.48 -20.31
CA ILE A 266 -28.95 -36.07 -20.72
C ILE A 266 -29.88 -35.71 -21.89
N GLN A 267 -29.90 -36.53 -22.94
CA GLN A 267 -30.70 -36.28 -24.13
C GLN A 267 -32.21 -36.29 -23.81
N GLN A 268 -32.66 -37.21 -22.97
CA GLN A 268 -34.07 -37.33 -22.61
C GLN A 268 -34.53 -36.23 -21.66
N CYS A 269 -33.73 -35.90 -20.64
CA CYS A 269 -34.00 -34.76 -19.77
C CYS A 269 -33.99 -33.43 -20.54
N ASP A 270 -33.10 -33.25 -21.53
CA ASP A 270 -33.11 -32.06 -22.39
C ASP A 270 -34.38 -31.96 -23.25
N LYS A 271 -34.95 -33.09 -23.69
CA LYS A 271 -36.24 -33.11 -24.40
C LYS A 271 -37.41 -32.74 -23.49
N TRP A 272 -37.39 -33.22 -22.24
CA TRP A 272 -38.43 -32.90 -21.27
C TRP A 272 -38.34 -31.46 -20.76
N PHE A 273 -37.13 -30.89 -20.69
CA PHE A 273 -36.90 -29.56 -20.12
C PHE A 273 -37.16 -28.43 -21.12
N THR A 274 -38.42 -27.99 -21.17
CA THR A 274 -38.88 -26.92 -22.06
C THR A 274 -38.28 -25.55 -21.68
N GLU A 275 -38.18 -24.64 -22.66
CA GLU A 275 -37.62 -23.29 -22.43
C GLU A 275 -38.44 -22.46 -21.43
N GLU A 276 -39.77 -22.66 -21.38
CA GLU A 276 -40.65 -22.01 -20.42
C GLU A 276 -40.33 -22.41 -18.96
N GLN A 277 -39.98 -23.68 -18.73
CA GLN A 277 -39.59 -24.16 -17.40
C GLN A 277 -38.24 -23.61 -16.93
N LYS A 278 -37.30 -23.36 -17.87
CA LYS A 278 -35.99 -22.76 -17.59
C LYS A 278 -36.09 -21.32 -17.10
N VAL A 279 -37.01 -20.55 -17.66
CA VAL A 279 -37.17 -19.11 -17.36
C VAL A 279 -37.91 -18.90 -16.04
N ASN A 280 -38.88 -19.77 -15.73
CA ASN A 280 -39.76 -19.61 -14.58
C ASN A 280 -39.11 -20.01 -13.24
N ASP A 281 -38.13 -20.94 -13.23
CA ASP A 281 -37.46 -21.38 -12.00
C ASP A 281 -35.94 -21.56 -12.18
N ILE A 282 -35.21 -20.47 -11.93
CA ILE A 282 -33.74 -20.40 -12.05
C ILE A 282 -33.03 -21.38 -11.09
N ALA A 283 -33.61 -21.64 -9.92
CA ALA A 283 -33.01 -22.52 -8.92
C ALA A 283 -33.00 -23.98 -9.43
N ARG A 284 -34.13 -24.44 -9.97
CA ARG A 284 -34.23 -25.78 -10.60
C ARG A 284 -33.33 -25.90 -11.81
N ALA A 285 -33.28 -24.88 -12.68
CA ALA A 285 -32.39 -24.87 -13.83
C ALA A 285 -30.91 -24.98 -13.44
N ARG A 286 -30.51 -24.34 -12.34
CA ARG A 286 -29.14 -24.44 -11.80
C ARG A 286 -28.83 -25.84 -11.28
N VAL A 287 -29.75 -26.47 -10.55
CA VAL A 287 -29.59 -27.86 -10.06
C VAL A 287 -29.47 -28.83 -11.24
N PHE A 288 -30.34 -28.69 -12.24
CA PHE A 288 -30.27 -29.51 -13.44
C PHE A 288 -28.93 -29.32 -14.18
N SER A 289 -28.47 -28.08 -14.36
CA SER A 289 -27.19 -27.78 -15.00
C SER A 289 -26.01 -28.39 -14.24
N GLN A 290 -26.06 -28.40 -12.90
CA GLN A 290 -25.06 -29.06 -12.06
C GLN A 290 -25.01 -30.57 -12.29
N VAL A 291 -26.16 -31.24 -12.22
CA VAL A 291 -26.24 -32.70 -12.40
C VAL A 291 -25.89 -33.09 -13.82
N LYS A 292 -26.29 -32.28 -14.81
CA LYS A 292 -25.89 -32.44 -16.20
C LYS A 292 -24.38 -32.40 -16.38
N ALA A 293 -23.69 -31.47 -15.71
CA ALA A 293 -22.22 -31.42 -15.71
C ALA A 293 -21.60 -32.69 -15.10
N GLN A 294 -22.17 -33.22 -14.01
CA GLN A 294 -21.72 -34.47 -13.38
C GLN A 294 -21.94 -35.70 -14.26
N LEU A 295 -23.06 -35.77 -14.99
CA LEU A 295 -23.31 -36.84 -15.96
C LEU A 295 -22.31 -36.77 -17.13
N TYR A 296 -21.97 -35.57 -17.61
CA TYR A 296 -20.89 -35.40 -18.60
C TYR A 296 -19.54 -35.86 -18.04
N GLU A 297 -19.19 -35.48 -16.81
CA GLU A 297 -17.95 -35.92 -16.17
C GLU A 297 -17.87 -37.43 -16.04
N LEU A 298 -18.98 -38.09 -15.65
CA LEU A 298 -19.07 -39.54 -15.59
C LEU A 298 -18.79 -40.15 -16.98
N ALA A 299 -19.46 -39.65 -18.03
CA ALA A 299 -19.25 -40.09 -19.40
C ALA A 299 -17.80 -39.87 -19.88
N ILE A 300 -17.20 -38.71 -19.60
CA ILE A 300 -15.80 -38.40 -19.94
C ILE A 300 -14.84 -39.34 -19.22
N SER A 301 -15.09 -39.65 -17.95
CA SER A 301 -14.28 -40.59 -17.18
C SER A 301 -14.30 -41.99 -17.80
N GLN A 302 -15.48 -42.47 -18.20
CA GLN A 302 -15.60 -43.77 -18.88
C GLN A 302 -14.93 -43.76 -20.26
N LEU A 303 -15.12 -42.69 -21.04
CA LEU A 303 -14.49 -42.54 -22.35
C LEU A 303 -12.96 -42.50 -22.25
N LYS A 304 -12.43 -41.90 -21.18
CA LYS A 304 -11.00 -41.89 -20.85
C LYS A 304 -10.47 -43.28 -20.54
N GLU A 305 -11.16 -44.05 -19.71
CA GLU A 305 -10.80 -45.45 -19.41
C GLU A 305 -10.79 -46.30 -20.69
N LEU A 306 -11.82 -46.18 -21.52
CA LEU A 306 -11.90 -46.86 -22.82
C LEU A 306 -10.76 -46.42 -23.75
N GLY A 307 -10.50 -45.11 -23.85
CA GLY A 307 -9.42 -44.57 -24.67
C GLY A 307 -8.04 -45.10 -24.27
N VAL A 308 -7.79 -45.30 -22.98
CA VAL A 308 -6.54 -45.93 -22.49
C VAL A 308 -6.52 -47.43 -22.78
N ALA A 309 -7.63 -48.15 -22.57
CA ALA A 309 -7.71 -49.59 -22.82
C ALA A 309 -7.46 -49.96 -24.30
N PHE A 310 -8.00 -49.18 -25.23
CA PHE A 310 -7.77 -49.32 -26.68
C PHE A 310 -6.46 -48.68 -27.16
N GLY A 311 -5.71 -48.00 -26.28
CA GLY A 311 -4.42 -47.37 -26.59
C GLY A 311 -4.52 -46.14 -27.50
N ILE A 312 -5.68 -45.49 -27.53
CA ILE A 312 -5.90 -44.19 -28.18
C ILE A 312 -5.24 -43.09 -27.32
N ILE A 313 -5.56 -43.08 -26.02
CA ILE A 313 -5.01 -42.13 -25.04
C ILE A 313 -3.75 -42.71 -24.38
N PRO A 314 -2.65 -41.94 -24.23
CA PRO A 314 -1.49 -42.39 -23.47
C PRO A 314 -1.81 -42.49 -21.98
N ASN A 315 -1.29 -43.53 -21.31
CA ASN A 315 -1.33 -43.67 -19.87
C ASN A 315 -0.32 -42.72 -19.20
N LYS A 316 -0.61 -41.41 -19.27
CA LYS A 316 0.19 -40.30 -18.73
C LYS A 316 -0.73 -39.25 -18.13
N TYR A 317 -0.21 -38.41 -17.23
CA TYR A 317 -0.89 -37.21 -16.78
C TYR A 317 -1.26 -36.30 -17.98
N PRO A 318 -2.44 -35.63 -18.01
CA PRO A 318 -3.49 -35.52 -16.98
C PRO A 318 -4.53 -36.66 -16.96
N PHE A 319 -4.38 -37.70 -17.77
CA PHE A 319 -5.42 -38.70 -17.96
C PHE A 319 -5.47 -39.73 -16.83
N ILE A 320 -4.40 -40.51 -16.63
CA ILE A 320 -4.36 -41.63 -15.67
C ILE A 320 -2.90 -41.89 -15.22
N ARG A 321 -2.69 -42.22 -13.93
CA ARG A 321 -1.37 -42.59 -13.34
C ARG A 321 -1.31 -44.03 -12.77
N HIS A 322 -2.44 -44.69 -12.51
CA HIS A 322 -2.50 -45.90 -11.66
C HIS A 322 -3.21 -47.14 -12.24
N LEU A 323 -3.60 -47.15 -13.53
CA LEU A 323 -4.08 -48.40 -14.11
C LEU A 323 -2.88 -49.32 -14.38
N PRO A 324 -2.86 -50.56 -13.82
CA PRO A 324 -1.83 -51.53 -14.15
C PRO A 324 -1.86 -51.71 -15.66
N ASN A 325 -0.68 -51.61 -16.28
CA ASN A 325 -0.41 -51.68 -17.72
C ASN A 325 -1.33 -52.72 -18.40
N THR A 326 -2.55 -52.33 -18.75
CA THR A 326 -3.54 -53.24 -19.31
C THR A 326 -3.04 -53.52 -20.71
N LYS A 327 -2.82 -54.80 -21.02
CA LYS A 327 -2.43 -55.23 -22.36
C LYS A 327 -3.38 -54.57 -23.33
N ARG A 328 -2.85 -53.74 -24.25
CA ARG A 328 -3.63 -53.03 -25.27
C ARG A 328 -4.62 -54.01 -25.89
N ASP A 329 -5.91 -53.73 -25.73
CA ASP A 329 -6.90 -54.59 -26.32
C ASP A 329 -6.95 -54.29 -27.82
N LYS A 330 -6.39 -55.20 -28.63
CA LYS A 330 -6.40 -55.10 -30.10
C LYS A 330 -7.74 -55.54 -30.70
N ARG A 331 -8.70 -55.96 -29.86
CA ARG A 331 -10.02 -56.40 -30.29
C ARG A 331 -10.85 -55.20 -30.72
N ILE A 332 -11.73 -55.43 -31.69
CA ILE A 332 -12.71 -54.42 -32.15
C ILE A 332 -13.63 -54.08 -30.98
N PRO A 333 -13.99 -52.80 -30.76
CA PRO A 333 -14.95 -52.40 -29.74
C PRO A 333 -16.26 -53.20 -29.86
N GLN A 334 -16.64 -53.90 -28.79
CA GLN A 334 -17.86 -54.72 -28.74
C GLN A 334 -19.02 -53.93 -28.13
N THR A 335 -19.29 -52.74 -28.67
CA THR A 335 -20.43 -51.90 -28.28
C THR A 335 -21.48 -51.83 -29.37
N SER A 336 -22.75 -51.74 -28.97
CA SER A 336 -23.89 -51.55 -29.86
C SER A 336 -24.22 -50.08 -30.13
N ASN A 337 -23.50 -49.15 -29.51
CA ASN A 337 -23.62 -47.73 -29.83
C ASN A 337 -22.72 -47.37 -31.02
N ASP A 338 -23.32 -47.00 -32.15
CA ASP A 338 -22.59 -46.67 -33.39
C ASP A 338 -21.64 -45.47 -33.23
N GLN A 339 -22.04 -44.43 -32.48
CA GLN A 339 -21.21 -43.24 -32.28
C GLN A 339 -19.97 -43.56 -31.46
N LEU A 340 -20.12 -44.33 -30.37
CA LEU A 340 -19.00 -44.74 -29.53
C LEU A 340 -18.09 -45.74 -30.23
N LYS A 341 -18.68 -46.70 -30.96
CA LYS A 341 -17.93 -47.65 -31.78
C LYS A 341 -17.09 -46.93 -32.81
N TRP A 342 -17.68 -46.00 -33.56
CA TRP A 342 -16.97 -45.22 -34.57
C TRP A 342 -15.86 -44.36 -33.97
N ALA A 343 -16.10 -43.73 -32.81
CA ALA A 343 -15.09 -42.97 -32.09
C ALA A 343 -13.92 -43.85 -31.64
N LEU A 344 -14.16 -45.08 -31.16
CA LEU A 344 -13.11 -45.99 -30.73
C LEU A 344 -12.34 -46.63 -31.89
N GLU A 345 -12.96 -46.76 -33.07
CA GLU A 345 -12.29 -47.24 -34.29
C GLU A 345 -11.45 -46.16 -34.98
N GLN A 346 -11.91 -44.90 -34.97
CA GLN A 346 -11.27 -43.79 -35.67
C GLN A 346 -10.78 -42.71 -34.69
N PRO A 347 -9.45 -42.51 -34.55
CA PRO A 347 -8.89 -41.53 -33.61
C PRO A 347 -9.40 -40.09 -33.81
N LYS A 348 -9.68 -39.69 -35.07
CA LYS A 348 -10.18 -38.34 -35.38
C LYS A 348 -11.59 -38.10 -34.86
N GLU A 349 -12.43 -39.12 -34.85
CA GLU A 349 -13.78 -39.01 -34.30
C GLU A 349 -13.78 -39.12 -32.78
N PHE A 350 -12.83 -39.87 -32.21
CA PHE A 350 -12.53 -39.82 -30.79
C PHE A 350 -12.18 -38.39 -30.34
N ASP A 351 -11.29 -37.70 -31.07
CA ASP A 351 -10.88 -36.33 -30.77
C ASP A 351 -12.08 -35.38 -30.70
N LYS A 352 -12.95 -35.42 -31.71
CA LYS A 352 -14.14 -34.57 -31.76
C LYS A 352 -15.08 -34.86 -30.60
N LEU A 353 -15.38 -36.14 -30.35
CA LEU A 353 -16.25 -36.57 -29.27
C LEU A 353 -15.69 -36.14 -27.91
N PHE A 354 -14.41 -36.39 -27.67
CA PHE A 354 -13.74 -36.07 -26.42
C PHE A 354 -13.73 -34.56 -26.14
N VAL A 355 -13.33 -33.75 -27.13
CA VAL A 355 -13.32 -32.28 -27.00
C VAL A 355 -14.74 -31.73 -26.82
N GLN A 356 -15.74 -32.27 -27.54
CA GLN A 356 -17.14 -31.86 -27.42
C GLN A 356 -17.70 -32.15 -26.02
N LEU A 357 -17.43 -33.34 -25.47
CA LEU A 357 -17.92 -33.70 -24.15
C LEU A 357 -17.25 -32.86 -23.06
N CYS A 358 -15.92 -32.72 -23.09
CA CYS A 358 -15.17 -31.90 -22.12
C CYS A 358 -15.61 -30.43 -22.17
N SER A 359 -15.75 -29.84 -23.35
CA SER A 359 -16.19 -28.44 -23.49
C SER A 359 -17.64 -28.24 -23.04
N SER A 360 -18.53 -29.20 -23.32
CA SER A 360 -19.92 -29.17 -22.84
C SER A 360 -19.99 -29.28 -21.32
N GLY A 361 -19.28 -30.24 -20.71
CA GLY A 361 -19.20 -30.39 -19.26
C GLY A 361 -18.61 -29.15 -18.58
N ALA A 362 -17.52 -28.61 -19.12
CA ALA A 362 -16.89 -27.39 -18.61
C ALA A 362 -17.81 -26.17 -18.71
N ARG A 363 -18.61 -26.04 -19.79
CA ARG A 363 -19.61 -24.97 -19.93
C ARG A 363 -20.63 -25.01 -18.79
N TYR A 364 -21.23 -26.18 -18.53
CA TYR A 364 -22.23 -26.33 -17.46
C TYR A 364 -21.62 -26.12 -16.06
N TYR A 365 -20.37 -26.53 -15.84
CA TYR A 365 -19.69 -26.23 -14.58
C TYR A 365 -19.44 -24.72 -14.38
N ARG A 366 -19.10 -23.97 -15.44
CA ARG A 366 -18.99 -22.50 -15.39
C ARG A 366 -20.33 -21.82 -15.09
N GLU A 367 -21.42 -22.27 -15.72
CA GLU A 367 -22.78 -21.76 -15.46
C GLU A 367 -23.19 -21.89 -13.97
N VAL A 368 -22.74 -22.95 -13.31
CA VAL A 368 -23.06 -23.21 -11.89
C VAL A 368 -22.07 -22.51 -10.93
N GLY A 369 -20.94 -22.00 -11.43
CA GLY A 369 -19.87 -21.39 -10.64
C GLY A 369 -18.82 -22.38 -10.08
N LYS A 370 -18.79 -23.61 -10.58
CA LYS A 370 -17.82 -24.65 -10.21
C LYS A 370 -16.59 -24.60 -11.12
N TYR A 371 -15.77 -23.57 -10.95
CA TYR A 371 -14.66 -23.28 -11.86
C TYR A 371 -13.50 -24.29 -11.79
N LYS A 372 -13.31 -24.98 -10.66
CA LYS A 372 -12.21 -25.95 -10.48
C LYS A 372 -12.42 -27.19 -11.36
N GLU A 373 -13.66 -27.68 -11.43
CA GLU A 373 -14.07 -28.84 -12.22
C GLU A 373 -14.12 -28.49 -13.71
N ALA A 374 -14.55 -27.28 -14.06
CA ALA A 374 -14.43 -26.81 -15.45
C ALA A 374 -12.96 -26.77 -15.90
N TRP A 375 -12.08 -26.24 -15.04
CA TRP A 375 -10.65 -26.12 -15.32
C TRP A 375 -9.96 -27.49 -15.47
N SER A 376 -10.36 -28.51 -14.68
CA SER A 376 -9.81 -29.86 -14.83
C SER A 376 -10.22 -30.51 -16.15
N LEU A 377 -11.44 -30.28 -16.64
CA LEU A 377 -11.89 -30.76 -17.95
C LEU A 377 -11.16 -30.06 -19.11
N ASP A 378 -10.95 -28.75 -19.01
CA ASP A 378 -10.17 -27.99 -20.00
C ASP A 378 -8.71 -28.46 -20.03
N LEU A 379 -8.13 -28.80 -18.87
CA LEU A 379 -6.79 -29.37 -18.78
C LEU A 379 -6.67 -30.72 -19.51
N LEU A 380 -7.70 -31.57 -19.44
CA LEU A 380 -7.74 -32.82 -20.20
C LEU A 380 -7.70 -32.57 -21.70
N VAL A 381 -8.44 -31.56 -22.19
CA VAL A 381 -8.41 -31.17 -23.61
C VAL A 381 -7.04 -30.63 -24.02
N ALA A 382 -6.47 -29.72 -23.23
CA ALA A 382 -5.15 -29.14 -23.51
C ALA A 382 -4.05 -30.21 -23.51
N GLY A 383 -4.07 -31.09 -22.50
CA GLY A 383 -3.19 -32.24 -22.39
C GLY A 383 -3.34 -33.20 -23.57
N TRP A 384 -4.57 -33.44 -24.04
CA TRP A 384 -4.84 -34.34 -25.16
C TRP A 384 -4.24 -33.81 -26.46
N CYS A 385 -4.50 -32.53 -26.74
CA CYS A 385 -3.93 -31.82 -27.89
C CYS A 385 -2.39 -31.83 -27.87
N SER A 386 -1.76 -31.79 -26.69
CA SER A 386 -0.30 -31.84 -26.56
C SER A 386 0.30 -33.23 -26.77
N LEU A 387 -0.40 -34.29 -26.33
CA LEU A 387 0.11 -35.66 -26.29
C LEU A 387 -0.32 -36.52 -27.48
N SER A 388 -1.28 -36.07 -28.29
CA SER A 388 -1.72 -36.75 -29.51
C SER A 388 -0.60 -36.77 -30.56
N ARG A 389 0.35 -37.70 -30.38
CA ARG A 389 1.57 -37.85 -31.19
C ARG A 389 1.30 -38.35 -32.60
N ARG A 390 0.07 -38.80 -32.90
CA ARG A 390 -0.11 -39.74 -34.01
C ARG A 390 -0.49 -39.16 -35.35
N GLU A 391 -0.90 -37.90 -35.50
CA GLU A 391 -1.11 -37.40 -36.87
C GLU A 391 -1.14 -35.89 -37.15
N ARG A 392 -1.12 -34.97 -36.18
CA ARG A 392 -1.04 -33.54 -36.50
C ARG A 392 -0.24 -32.77 -35.48
N LYS A 393 0.66 -31.93 -35.99
CA LYS A 393 1.33 -30.83 -35.29
C LYS A 393 0.30 -29.79 -34.81
N ASN A 394 -0.71 -30.17 -34.03
CA ASN A 394 -1.74 -29.29 -33.47
C ASN A 394 -1.21 -28.57 -32.21
N PHE A 395 0.08 -28.21 -32.21
CA PHE A 395 0.67 -27.40 -31.17
C PHE A 395 -0.03 -26.05 -31.06
N GLU A 396 -0.58 -25.52 -32.16
CA GLU A 396 -1.35 -24.28 -32.16
C GLU A 396 -2.62 -24.39 -31.31
N SER A 397 -3.42 -25.44 -31.51
CA SER A 397 -4.62 -25.69 -30.69
C SER A 397 -4.24 -25.93 -29.24
N SER A 398 -3.20 -26.73 -28.98
CA SER A 398 -2.70 -27.00 -27.63
C SER A 398 -2.24 -25.71 -26.93
N LEU A 399 -1.48 -24.85 -27.62
CA LEU A 399 -1.03 -23.56 -27.11
C LEU A 399 -2.21 -22.66 -26.78
N ARG A 400 -3.20 -22.55 -27.67
CA ARG A 400 -4.40 -21.74 -27.41
C ARG A 400 -5.15 -22.22 -26.17
N PHE A 401 -5.33 -23.53 -26.00
CA PHE A 401 -5.99 -24.07 -24.80
C PHE A 401 -5.17 -23.83 -23.52
N PHE A 402 -3.84 -23.99 -23.55
CA PHE A 402 -3.01 -23.69 -22.39
C PHE A 402 -2.94 -22.18 -22.06
N GLN A 403 -2.95 -21.31 -23.06
CA GLN A 403 -3.06 -19.87 -22.86
C GLN A 403 -4.39 -19.51 -22.19
N LEU A 404 -5.50 -20.01 -22.71
CA LEU A 404 -6.83 -19.81 -22.11
C LEU A 404 -6.91 -20.34 -20.67
N LEU A 405 -6.32 -21.52 -20.40
CA LEU A 405 -6.22 -22.09 -19.06
C LEU A 405 -5.41 -21.22 -18.11
N ASN A 406 -4.32 -20.61 -18.60
CA ASN A 406 -3.44 -19.80 -17.78
C ASN A 406 -3.96 -18.38 -17.55
N GLU A 407 -4.71 -17.83 -18.50
CA GLU A 407 -5.43 -16.55 -18.40
C GLU A 407 -6.69 -16.66 -17.53
N SER A 408 -7.24 -17.87 -17.35
CA SER A 408 -8.45 -18.05 -16.54
C SER A 408 -8.23 -17.71 -15.05
N GLU A 409 -9.17 -16.98 -14.44
CA GLU A 409 -9.17 -16.64 -13.01
C GLU A 409 -9.43 -17.87 -12.10
N ALA A 410 -9.78 -19.01 -12.70
CA ALA A 410 -10.08 -20.23 -11.98
C ALA A 410 -8.84 -20.78 -11.27
N ARG A 411 -8.94 -21.00 -9.95
CA ARG A 411 -7.83 -21.59 -9.18
C ARG A 411 -7.65 -23.06 -9.59
N PRO A 412 -6.43 -23.47 -9.98
CA PRO A 412 -6.12 -24.87 -10.29
C PRO A 412 -6.30 -25.75 -9.05
N SER A 413 -6.48 -27.06 -9.25
CA SER A 413 -6.64 -28.04 -8.17
C SER A 413 -5.43 -28.14 -7.24
N GLY A 414 -4.24 -27.75 -7.72
CA GLY A 414 -3.00 -27.66 -6.95
C GLY A 414 -1.87 -26.97 -7.73
N SER A 415 -0.81 -26.57 -7.04
CA SER A 415 0.34 -25.85 -7.61
C SER A 415 1.07 -26.67 -8.68
N SER A 416 1.23 -27.99 -8.48
CA SER A 416 1.82 -28.91 -9.47
C SER A 416 1.02 -28.96 -10.78
N THR A 417 -0.30 -28.89 -10.70
CA THR A 417 -1.16 -28.88 -11.89
C THR A 417 -1.01 -27.57 -12.67
N LYS A 418 -0.83 -26.45 -11.96
CA LYS A 418 -0.51 -25.16 -12.59
C LYS A 418 0.84 -25.19 -13.28
N VAL A 419 1.86 -25.80 -12.65
CA VAL A 419 3.18 -26.00 -13.26
C VAL A 419 3.03 -26.83 -14.55
N TYR A 420 2.24 -27.90 -14.55
CA TYR A 420 1.99 -28.67 -15.76
C TYR A 420 1.34 -27.84 -16.88
N ALA A 421 0.34 -27.01 -16.56
CA ALA A 421 -0.31 -26.14 -17.54
C ALA A 421 0.64 -25.06 -18.11
N LEU A 422 1.45 -24.41 -17.26
CA LEU A 422 2.46 -23.43 -17.69
C LEU A 422 3.55 -24.09 -18.53
N LEU A 423 4.01 -25.27 -18.13
CA LEU A 423 4.97 -26.05 -18.89
C LEU A 423 4.41 -26.47 -20.25
N GLY A 424 3.16 -26.92 -20.29
CA GLY A 424 2.44 -27.25 -21.50
C GLY A 424 2.42 -26.08 -22.50
N GLN A 425 2.21 -24.85 -22.01
CA GLN A 425 2.29 -23.63 -22.82
C GLN A 425 3.71 -23.41 -23.38
N VAL A 426 4.74 -23.44 -22.51
CA VAL A 426 6.14 -23.19 -22.88
C VAL A 426 6.65 -24.22 -23.90
N ILE A 427 6.36 -25.50 -23.68
CA ILE A 427 6.76 -26.60 -24.57
C ILE A 427 6.00 -26.54 -25.89
N SER A 428 4.69 -26.25 -25.87
CA SER A 428 3.91 -26.15 -27.10
C SER A 428 4.41 -25.00 -27.98
N HIS A 429 4.79 -23.88 -27.37
CA HIS A 429 5.38 -22.75 -28.08
C HIS A 429 6.77 -23.08 -28.64
N SER A 430 7.64 -23.73 -27.86
CA SER A 430 9.01 -24.05 -28.32
C SER A 430 9.02 -25.04 -29.49
N ASN A 431 8.04 -25.95 -29.55
CA ASN A 431 7.89 -26.89 -30.67
C ASN A 431 7.36 -26.25 -31.97
N MET A 432 6.84 -25.01 -31.92
CA MET A 432 6.31 -24.34 -33.11
C MET A 432 7.34 -23.54 -33.91
N ASN A 433 8.59 -23.40 -33.45
CA ASN A 433 9.63 -22.57 -34.08
C ASN A 433 9.15 -21.13 -34.42
N VAL A 434 8.21 -20.58 -33.64
CA VAL A 434 7.71 -19.20 -33.76
C VAL A 434 8.55 -18.29 -32.87
N GLU A 435 8.68 -17.01 -33.25
CA GLU A 435 9.31 -15.98 -32.41
C GLU A 435 8.63 -15.94 -31.03
N LYS A 436 9.44 -15.79 -29.98
CA LYS A 436 8.94 -15.83 -28.60
C LYS A 436 8.18 -14.56 -28.30
N ASP A 437 6.90 -14.70 -27.99
CA ASP A 437 6.04 -13.58 -27.62
C ASP A 437 6.19 -13.18 -26.14
N VAL A 438 5.65 -12.01 -25.79
CA VAL A 438 5.52 -11.55 -24.38
C VAL A 438 4.78 -12.59 -23.54
N LYS A 439 3.73 -13.22 -24.09
CA LYS A 439 2.95 -14.27 -23.42
C LYS A 439 3.77 -15.52 -23.09
N TRP A 440 4.80 -15.82 -23.87
CA TRP A 440 5.71 -16.92 -23.57
C TRP A 440 6.63 -16.54 -22.41
N ALA A 441 7.20 -15.34 -22.45
CA ALA A 441 8.08 -14.85 -21.39
C ALA A 441 7.36 -14.77 -20.04
N THR A 442 6.12 -14.25 -20.00
CA THR A 442 5.31 -14.20 -18.76
C THR A 442 5.02 -15.60 -18.22
N ALA A 443 4.62 -16.55 -19.08
CA ALA A 443 4.36 -17.93 -18.65
C ALA A 443 5.62 -18.64 -18.12
N ALA A 444 6.79 -18.38 -18.72
CA ALA A 444 8.08 -18.89 -18.25
C ALA A 444 8.46 -18.30 -16.89
N VAL A 445 8.25 -17.00 -16.67
CA VAL A 445 8.48 -16.35 -15.37
C VAL A 445 7.50 -16.86 -14.31
N ASP A 446 6.22 -17.02 -14.65
CA ASP A 446 5.21 -17.55 -13.73
C ASP A 446 5.49 -19.01 -13.37
N LEU A 447 6.08 -19.79 -14.29
CA LEU A 447 6.54 -21.15 -14.02
C LEU A 447 7.65 -21.14 -12.96
N LEU A 448 8.64 -20.26 -13.08
CA LEU A 448 9.72 -20.12 -12.10
C LEU A 448 9.17 -19.72 -10.73
N LYS A 449 8.27 -18.73 -10.68
CA LYS A 449 7.61 -18.28 -9.43
C LYS A 449 6.74 -19.36 -8.80
N THR A 450 6.01 -20.13 -9.61
CA THR A 450 5.13 -21.19 -9.09
C THR A 450 5.96 -22.36 -8.56
N TRP A 451 7.05 -22.70 -9.26
CA TRP A 451 7.97 -23.75 -8.82
C TRP A 451 8.59 -23.43 -7.47
N SER A 452 9.02 -22.18 -7.28
CA SER A 452 9.73 -21.77 -6.07
C SER A 452 8.82 -21.64 -4.84
N LYS A 453 7.49 -21.73 -5.03
CA LYS A 453 6.48 -21.86 -3.97
C LYS A 453 6.15 -23.30 -3.58
N LEU A 454 6.68 -24.30 -4.30
CA LEU A 454 6.38 -25.70 -4.01
C LEU A 454 7.15 -26.18 -2.78
N ASP A 455 6.46 -26.91 -1.91
CA ASP A 455 7.09 -27.67 -0.82
C ASP A 455 7.94 -28.83 -1.38
N GLU A 456 8.84 -29.40 -0.57
CA GLU A 456 9.74 -30.46 -1.03
C GLU A 456 8.99 -31.69 -1.60
N ASN A 457 7.92 -32.13 -0.94
CA ASN A 457 7.07 -33.23 -1.39
C ASN A 457 6.38 -32.94 -2.73
N ASP A 458 5.85 -31.72 -2.88
CA ASP A 458 5.20 -31.27 -4.12
C ASP A 458 6.22 -31.10 -5.25
N SER A 459 7.45 -30.70 -4.92
CA SER A 459 8.53 -30.59 -5.89
C SER A 459 8.92 -31.95 -6.47
N GLU A 460 8.98 -33.00 -5.64
CA GLU A 460 9.27 -34.37 -6.09
C GLU A 460 8.12 -34.94 -6.93
N TYR A 461 6.88 -34.74 -6.48
CA TYR A 461 5.68 -35.09 -7.25
C TYR A 461 5.67 -34.40 -8.62
N THR A 462 6.04 -33.12 -8.66
CA THR A 462 6.08 -32.33 -9.89
C THR A 462 7.24 -32.76 -10.79
N LYS A 463 8.40 -33.13 -10.26
CA LYS A 463 9.51 -33.70 -11.07
C LYS A 463 9.08 -34.95 -11.82
N ASP A 464 8.43 -35.90 -11.14
CA ASP A 464 7.92 -37.11 -11.79
C ASP A 464 6.84 -36.78 -12.85
N LEU A 465 6.02 -35.74 -12.63
CA LEU A 465 5.10 -35.23 -13.65
C LEU A 465 5.83 -34.64 -14.87
N LEU A 466 6.92 -33.89 -14.65
CA LEU A 466 7.71 -33.25 -15.71
C LEU A 466 8.40 -34.28 -16.59
N ASP A 467 9.00 -35.32 -16.01
CA ASP A 467 9.70 -36.40 -16.72
C ASP A 467 8.75 -37.13 -17.69
N GLN A 468 7.47 -37.23 -17.36
CA GLN A 468 6.46 -37.87 -18.19
C GLN A 468 6.10 -37.08 -19.46
N THR A 469 6.34 -35.76 -19.50
CA THR A 469 6.06 -34.92 -20.68
C THR A 469 6.99 -35.19 -21.86
N GLY A 470 8.18 -35.77 -21.60
CA GLY A 470 9.11 -36.31 -22.60
C GLY A 470 9.86 -35.29 -23.47
N ASN A 471 9.47 -34.00 -23.45
CA ASN A 471 10.08 -32.92 -24.25
C ASN A 471 10.72 -31.82 -23.37
N TRP A 472 10.71 -31.95 -22.04
CA TRP A 472 11.30 -30.97 -21.13
C TRP A 472 12.83 -31.10 -21.10
N LYS A 473 13.54 -30.01 -21.40
CA LYS A 473 15.02 -29.95 -21.43
C LYS A 473 15.65 -29.45 -20.11
N GLY A 474 14.85 -29.25 -19.06
CA GLY A 474 15.31 -28.74 -17.77
C GLY A 474 15.18 -27.23 -17.60
N PHE A 475 15.35 -26.77 -16.36
CA PHE A 475 15.27 -25.35 -15.99
C PHE A 475 16.43 -24.50 -16.52
N GLU A 476 17.60 -25.11 -16.71
CA GLU A 476 18.77 -24.45 -17.34
C GLU A 476 18.47 -24.01 -18.77
N TRP A 477 17.79 -24.88 -19.54
CA TRP A 477 17.32 -24.54 -20.89
C TRP A 477 16.34 -23.36 -20.84
N LEU A 478 15.37 -23.36 -19.91
CA LEU A 478 14.40 -22.26 -19.80
C LEU A 478 15.06 -20.91 -19.52
N LEU A 479 16.04 -20.88 -18.60
CA LEU A 479 16.78 -19.66 -18.24
C LEU A 479 17.61 -19.15 -19.43
N HIS A 480 18.26 -20.05 -20.17
CA HIS A 480 19.00 -19.68 -21.38
C HIS A 480 18.07 -19.12 -22.47
N GLU A 481 16.90 -19.72 -22.66
CA GLU A 481 15.91 -19.24 -23.64
C GLU A 481 15.32 -17.86 -23.25
N LEU A 482 15.15 -17.60 -21.95
CA LEU A 482 14.71 -16.29 -21.45
C LEU A 482 15.79 -15.22 -21.64
N LYS A 483 17.07 -15.56 -21.41
CA LYS A 483 18.20 -14.67 -21.69
C LYS A 483 18.30 -14.32 -23.18
N SER A 484 18.18 -15.32 -24.05
CA SER A 484 18.12 -15.08 -25.50
C SER A 484 16.95 -14.16 -25.88
N TYR A 485 15.79 -14.27 -25.21
CA TYR A 485 14.66 -13.38 -25.45
C TYR A 485 14.95 -11.92 -25.02
N THR A 486 15.59 -11.69 -23.87
CA THR A 486 16.00 -10.34 -23.45
C THR A 486 17.03 -9.74 -24.42
N ASP A 487 17.99 -10.55 -24.88
CA ASP A 487 19.01 -10.11 -25.83
C ASP A 487 18.40 -9.70 -27.18
N THR A 488 17.35 -10.39 -27.65
CA THR A 488 16.65 -10.02 -28.89
C THR A 488 15.82 -8.74 -28.79
N LYS A 489 15.28 -8.42 -27.60
CA LYS A 489 14.45 -7.21 -27.40
C LYS A 489 15.24 -5.97 -27.00
N GLY A 490 16.46 -6.14 -26.47
CA GLY A 490 17.30 -5.03 -26.02
C GLY A 490 16.88 -4.39 -24.69
N GLU A 491 15.85 -4.94 -24.02
CA GLU A 491 15.38 -4.46 -22.71
C GLU A 491 15.54 -5.57 -21.65
N PRO A 492 16.09 -5.26 -20.46
CA PRO A 492 16.19 -6.22 -19.37
C PRO A 492 14.80 -6.51 -18.80
N LEU A 493 14.40 -7.78 -18.81
CA LEU A 493 13.17 -8.22 -18.16
C LEU A 493 13.35 -8.13 -16.63
N SER A 494 12.59 -7.24 -15.98
CA SER A 494 12.54 -7.15 -14.52
C SER A 494 11.55 -8.17 -13.96
N ILE A 495 12.02 -9.00 -13.02
CA ILE A 495 11.23 -10.01 -12.32
C ILE A 495 11.31 -9.71 -10.82
N PRO A 496 10.18 -9.73 -10.09
CA PRO A 496 10.22 -9.67 -8.63
C PRO A 496 11.10 -10.78 -8.06
N LEU A 497 12.02 -10.43 -7.18
CA LEU A 497 12.94 -11.36 -6.51
C LEU A 497 12.19 -12.35 -5.61
N GLU A 498 11.01 -11.95 -5.13
CA GLU A 498 10.15 -12.73 -4.23
C GLU A 498 9.93 -14.16 -4.73
N HIS A 499 10.06 -15.09 -3.77
CA HIS A 499 9.94 -16.54 -3.95
C HIS A 499 11.06 -17.19 -4.75
N ILE A 500 11.82 -16.49 -5.60
CA ILE A 500 12.90 -17.11 -6.40
C ILE A 500 14.22 -17.10 -5.61
N PHE A 501 14.57 -15.95 -5.06
CA PHE A 501 15.69 -15.79 -4.14
C PHE A 501 15.20 -15.25 -2.81
N LYS A 502 15.89 -15.57 -1.71
CA LYS A 502 15.69 -14.91 -0.42
C LYS A 502 17.01 -14.39 0.09
N VAL A 503 17.06 -13.09 0.29
CA VAL A 503 18.21 -12.43 0.90
C VAL A 503 18.02 -12.38 2.41
N SER A 504 19.04 -12.85 3.12
CA SER A 504 19.14 -12.84 4.56
C SER A 504 20.47 -12.22 5.00
N PHE A 505 20.44 -11.55 6.14
CA PHE A 505 21.62 -11.03 6.82
C PHE A 505 21.85 -11.86 8.09
N MET A 506 23.11 -11.97 8.54
CA MET A 506 23.45 -12.74 9.74
C MET A 506 22.70 -12.25 11.00
N SER A 507 22.35 -10.97 11.03
CA SER A 507 21.52 -10.34 12.06
C SER A 507 20.76 -9.16 11.45
N ALA A 508 19.74 -8.63 12.16
CA ALA A 508 19.03 -7.42 11.73
C ALA A 508 19.92 -6.16 11.73
N ARG A 509 21.08 -6.22 12.42
CA ARG A 509 22.10 -5.18 12.51
C ARG A 509 23.48 -5.79 12.19
N PRO A 510 23.79 -6.04 10.91
CA PRO A 510 25.05 -6.66 10.53
C PRO A 510 26.22 -5.70 10.82
N LYS A 511 27.37 -6.26 11.20
CA LYS A 511 28.61 -5.50 11.40
C LYS A 511 29.29 -5.30 10.06
N VAL A 512 29.87 -4.11 9.88
CA VAL A 512 30.63 -3.74 8.68
C VAL A 512 32.11 -3.98 8.94
N HIS A 513 32.80 -4.50 7.92
CA HIS A 513 34.24 -4.75 7.98
C HIS A 513 34.98 -3.75 7.09
N PHE A 514 35.93 -3.01 7.63
CA PHE A 514 36.85 -2.19 6.84
C PHE A 514 38.07 -3.02 6.46
N LYS A 515 38.56 -2.83 5.24
CA LYS A 515 39.85 -3.39 4.82
C LYS A 515 40.96 -2.42 5.24
N ASP A 516 42.13 -2.97 5.55
CA ASP A 516 43.30 -2.15 5.91
C ASP A 516 43.87 -1.42 4.68
N ASP A 517 43.83 -2.06 3.51
CA ASP A 517 44.51 -1.59 2.29
C ASP A 517 43.68 -0.64 1.40
N GLU A 518 42.35 -0.62 1.53
CA GLU A 518 41.46 0.15 0.64
C GLU A 518 40.34 0.84 1.43
N ASP A 519 40.05 2.12 1.14
CA ASP A 519 38.83 2.75 1.68
C ASP A 519 37.57 2.04 1.13
N GLY A 520 36.54 2.00 1.96
CA GLY A 520 35.30 1.31 1.66
C GLY A 520 34.95 0.30 2.74
N SER A 521 33.79 -0.31 2.58
CA SER A 521 33.21 -1.21 3.56
C SER A 521 32.80 -2.53 2.93
N ALA A 522 33.04 -3.62 3.64
CA ALA A 522 32.59 -4.96 3.29
C ALA A 522 31.40 -5.39 4.17
N LEU A 523 30.45 -6.08 3.55
CA LEU A 523 29.25 -6.61 4.19
C LEU A 523 29.00 -8.05 3.73
N ASP A 524 28.84 -8.95 4.70
CA ASP A 524 28.51 -10.35 4.44
C ASP A 524 26.99 -10.54 4.32
N VAL A 525 26.56 -11.14 3.21
CA VAL A 525 25.14 -11.33 2.87
C VAL A 525 24.90 -12.78 2.44
N SER A 526 23.79 -13.35 2.88
CA SER A 526 23.36 -14.71 2.55
C SER A 526 22.22 -14.67 1.52
N VAL A 527 22.39 -15.34 0.38
CA VAL A 527 21.38 -15.43 -0.69
C VAL A 527 20.96 -16.88 -0.88
N ASP A 528 19.73 -17.18 -0.49
CA ASP A 528 19.11 -18.48 -0.70
C ASP A 528 18.53 -18.55 -2.12
N ASN A 529 18.97 -19.53 -2.90
CA ASN A 529 18.41 -19.84 -4.22
C ASN A 529 17.44 -21.03 -4.13
N PHE A 530 16.15 -20.81 -4.40
CA PHE A 530 15.13 -21.86 -4.40
C PHE A 530 14.97 -22.59 -5.74
N LEU A 531 15.68 -22.16 -6.77
CA LEU A 531 15.65 -22.83 -8.07
C LEU A 531 16.40 -24.17 -8.02
N PRO A 532 16.01 -25.14 -8.86
CA PRO A 532 16.63 -26.46 -8.88
C PRO A 532 18.00 -26.48 -9.56
N CYS A 533 18.46 -25.35 -10.11
CA CYS A 533 19.72 -25.19 -10.84
C CYS A 533 20.53 -23.99 -10.30
N GLY A 534 21.85 -24.06 -10.47
CA GLY A 534 22.77 -22.98 -10.12
C GLY A 534 22.79 -21.88 -11.18
N ILE A 535 22.94 -20.63 -10.78
CA ILE A 535 22.90 -19.46 -11.67
C ILE A 535 24.17 -18.61 -11.48
N THR A 536 24.82 -18.22 -12.57
CA THR A 536 26.02 -17.35 -12.52
C THR A 536 25.64 -15.88 -12.69
N ALA A 537 25.30 -15.20 -11.60
CA ALA A 537 24.91 -13.78 -11.62
C ALA A 537 26.08 -12.88 -12.08
N ASN A 538 25.80 -12.00 -13.04
CA ASN A 538 26.73 -10.97 -13.53
C ASN A 538 27.10 -10.02 -12.40
N HIS A 539 26.10 -9.54 -11.65
CA HIS A 539 26.29 -8.74 -10.44
C HIS A 539 25.11 -8.93 -9.49
N VAL A 540 25.41 -8.88 -8.19
CA VAL A 540 24.45 -8.82 -7.09
C VAL A 540 24.67 -7.49 -6.37
N LYS A 541 23.62 -6.66 -6.29
CA LYS A 541 23.69 -5.29 -5.79
C LYS A 541 22.65 -5.05 -4.69
N PHE A 542 23.10 -4.47 -3.58
CA PHE A 542 22.28 -4.10 -2.43
C PHE A 542 22.36 -2.59 -2.23
N THR A 543 21.22 -1.91 -2.38
CA THR A 543 21.13 -0.46 -2.29
C THR A 543 20.54 -0.07 -0.94
N PHE A 544 21.30 0.71 -0.18
CA PHE A 544 20.89 1.25 1.11
C PHE A 544 20.67 2.76 1.03
N GLN A 545 19.64 3.25 1.71
CA GLN A 545 19.30 4.67 1.79
C GLN A 545 19.52 5.18 3.20
N SER A 546 20.10 6.38 3.33
CA SER A 546 20.31 7.03 4.63
C SER A 546 18.97 7.42 5.28
N LEU A 547 18.92 7.38 6.61
CA LEU A 547 17.76 7.85 7.39
C LEU A 547 17.78 9.36 7.68
N LYS A 548 18.95 9.99 7.56
CA LYS A 548 19.15 11.41 7.87
C LYS A 548 19.12 12.28 6.62
N ASP A 549 19.68 11.75 5.54
CA ASP A 549 19.93 12.46 4.28
C ASP A 549 19.40 11.64 3.10
N GLU A 550 19.26 12.22 1.91
CA GLU A 550 18.87 11.50 0.68
C GLU A 550 20.00 10.64 0.07
N ARG A 551 21.09 10.40 0.80
CA ARG A 551 22.25 9.65 0.29
C ARG A 551 21.92 8.17 0.10
N VAL A 552 22.46 7.60 -0.98
CA VAL A 552 22.29 6.20 -1.35
C VAL A 552 23.64 5.56 -1.53
N ILE A 553 23.83 4.37 -0.95
CA ILE A 553 25.06 3.58 -1.06
C ILE A 553 24.76 2.20 -1.61
N ASP A 554 25.68 1.68 -2.40
CA ASP A 554 25.53 0.40 -3.07
C ASP A 554 26.65 -0.56 -2.67
N TYR A 555 26.26 -1.74 -2.17
CA TYR A 555 27.17 -2.87 -1.97
C TYR A 555 26.99 -3.83 -3.14
N SER A 556 28.07 -4.18 -3.84
CA SER A 556 28.00 -5.09 -4.98
C SER A 556 29.00 -6.24 -4.89
N SER A 557 28.66 -7.32 -5.59
CA SER A 557 29.53 -8.48 -5.83
C SER A 557 29.31 -8.96 -7.25
N ASP A 558 30.39 -9.04 -8.03
CA ASP A 558 30.33 -9.35 -9.47
C ASP A 558 30.74 -10.81 -9.74
N ASN A 559 30.15 -11.40 -10.78
CA ASN A 559 30.44 -12.76 -11.26
C ASN A 559 30.32 -13.86 -10.19
N VAL A 560 29.14 -13.94 -9.55
CA VAL A 560 28.86 -14.86 -8.44
C VAL A 560 28.09 -16.10 -8.91
N VAL A 561 28.50 -17.29 -8.49
CA VAL A 561 27.76 -18.54 -8.73
C VAL A 561 26.82 -18.82 -7.54
N LEU A 562 25.51 -18.76 -7.78
CA LEU A 562 24.45 -19.04 -6.80
C LEU A 562 23.94 -20.47 -6.98
N ASN A 563 24.45 -21.40 -6.16
CA ASN A 563 23.99 -22.79 -6.13
C ASN A 563 22.63 -22.90 -5.41
N LYS A 564 21.91 -24.02 -5.59
CA LYS A 564 20.67 -24.28 -4.85
C LYS A 564 20.94 -24.24 -3.33
N GLY A 565 20.07 -23.55 -2.59
CA GLY A 565 20.20 -23.36 -1.15
C GLY A 565 20.95 -22.08 -0.80
N ASN A 566 21.56 -22.05 0.38
CA ASN A 566 22.21 -20.87 0.92
C ASN A 566 23.58 -20.62 0.26
N ASN A 567 23.81 -19.39 -0.22
CA ASN A 567 25.09 -18.91 -0.73
C ASN A 567 25.56 -17.69 0.09
N LEU A 568 26.74 -17.77 0.70
CA LEU A 568 27.36 -16.65 1.41
C LEU A 568 28.17 -15.79 0.45
N LEU A 569 27.86 -14.50 0.40
CA LEU A 569 28.46 -13.49 -0.46
C LEU A 569 29.16 -12.43 0.37
N ASN A 570 30.39 -12.09 -0.01
CA ASN A 570 31.08 -10.92 0.50
C ASN A 570 30.89 -9.76 -0.50
N THR A 571 30.18 -8.72 -0.07
CA THR A 571 29.83 -7.57 -0.89
C THR A 571 30.64 -6.37 -0.46
N PHE A 572 31.04 -5.52 -1.41
CA PHE A 572 31.93 -4.38 -1.13
C PHE A 572 31.30 -3.07 -1.63
N CYS A 573 31.41 -2.02 -0.82
CA CYS A 573 31.06 -0.65 -1.18
C CYS A 573 32.35 0.17 -1.36
N LEU A 574 32.52 0.77 -2.55
CA LEU A 574 33.69 1.58 -2.90
C LEU A 574 33.63 3.01 -2.34
N SER A 575 32.44 3.47 -1.95
CA SER A 575 32.23 4.81 -1.39
C SER A 575 32.38 4.77 0.14
N PRO A 576 33.31 5.54 0.74
CA PRO A 576 33.40 5.65 2.18
C PRO A 576 32.20 6.43 2.70
N ALA A 577 31.27 5.72 3.33
CA ALA A 577 30.08 6.29 3.93
C ALA A 577 30.05 6.02 5.42
N ASN A 578 29.53 6.96 6.20
CA ASN A 578 29.35 6.82 7.65
C ASN A 578 27.90 7.16 8.04
N GLY A 579 27.42 6.56 9.11
CA GLY A 579 26.08 6.79 9.65
C GLY A 579 25.10 5.62 9.44
N THR A 580 23.81 5.92 9.55
CA THR A 580 22.74 4.92 9.62
C THR A 580 21.97 4.82 8.32
N PHE A 581 21.97 3.62 7.75
CA PHE A 581 21.36 3.28 6.47
C PHE A 581 20.36 2.13 6.62
N VAL A 582 19.35 2.12 5.74
CA VAL A 582 18.34 1.06 5.67
C VAL A 582 18.27 0.48 4.27
N LEU A 583 18.04 -0.82 4.16
CA LEU A 583 17.99 -1.48 2.85
C LEU A 583 16.75 -1.03 2.07
N ALA A 584 16.96 -0.49 0.88
CA ALA A 584 15.90 0.04 0.02
C ALA A 584 15.62 -0.86 -1.18
N LYS A 585 16.67 -1.40 -1.82
CA LYS A 585 16.54 -2.21 -3.03
C LYS A 585 17.58 -3.33 -3.07
N VAL A 586 17.19 -4.48 -3.63
CA VAL A 586 18.07 -5.63 -3.90
C VAL A 586 17.96 -5.99 -5.37
N VAL A 587 19.09 -6.25 -6.04
CA VAL A 587 19.15 -6.64 -7.45
C VAL A 587 20.08 -7.84 -7.64
N VAL A 588 19.61 -8.86 -8.35
CA VAL A 588 20.41 -10.00 -8.82
C VAL A 588 20.27 -10.07 -10.35
N ALA A 589 21.37 -9.87 -11.08
CA ALA A 589 21.33 -9.81 -12.54
C ALA A 589 22.03 -11.02 -13.20
N PHE A 590 21.35 -11.67 -14.16
CA PHE A 590 21.86 -12.80 -14.97
C PHE A 590 21.76 -12.53 -16.50
N GLY A 591 21.50 -11.28 -16.89
CA GLY A 591 20.93 -10.89 -18.19
C GLY A 591 19.42 -10.64 -18.10
N ILE A 592 18.77 -11.31 -17.15
CA ILE A 592 17.46 -10.97 -16.59
C ILE A 592 17.71 -10.31 -15.22
N VAL A 593 16.92 -9.32 -14.86
CA VAL A 593 17.08 -8.56 -13.61
C VAL A 593 16.03 -9.04 -12.60
N PHE A 594 16.48 -9.65 -11.51
CA PHE A 594 15.61 -9.96 -10.37
C PHE A 594 15.74 -8.82 -9.36
N GLU A 595 14.64 -8.11 -9.06
CA GLU A 595 14.68 -6.98 -8.14
C GLU A 595 13.64 -7.09 -7.01
N GLU A 596 14.02 -6.66 -5.81
CA GLU A 596 13.13 -6.44 -4.67
C GLU A 596 13.19 -4.96 -4.29
N ILE A 597 12.05 -4.27 -4.31
CA ILE A 597 11.94 -2.90 -3.81
C ILE A 597 11.25 -2.97 -2.45
N ILE A 598 11.97 -2.59 -1.40
CA ILE A 598 11.48 -2.73 -0.04
C ILE A 598 10.63 -1.50 0.34
N PRO A 599 9.35 -1.68 0.73
CA PRO A 599 8.50 -0.58 1.18
C PRO A 599 9.09 0.13 2.41
N GLU A 600 8.94 1.44 2.50
CA GLU A 600 9.51 2.29 3.58
C GLU A 600 9.20 1.77 4.99
N SER A 601 7.99 1.27 5.21
CA SER A 601 7.55 0.69 6.48
C SER A 601 8.36 -0.54 6.92
N MET A 602 8.88 -1.32 5.97
CA MET A 602 9.59 -2.58 6.22
C MET A 602 11.12 -2.45 6.17
N ARG A 603 11.67 -1.36 5.63
CA ARG A 603 13.13 -1.18 5.44
C ARG A 603 13.93 -1.36 6.72
N ARG A 604 13.45 -0.76 7.83
CA ARG A 604 14.09 -0.83 9.15
C ARG A 604 14.07 -2.23 9.77
N GLN A 605 13.03 -3.01 9.48
CA GLN A 605 12.91 -4.40 9.96
C GLN A 605 13.75 -5.37 9.13
N ARG A 606 13.85 -5.12 7.82
CA ARG A 606 14.62 -5.95 6.88
C ARG A 606 16.12 -5.90 7.15
N CYS A 607 16.71 -4.71 7.23
CA CYS A 607 18.12 -4.54 7.60
C CYS A 607 18.41 -3.09 7.99
N PHE A 608 19.00 -2.90 9.17
CA PHE A 608 19.49 -1.62 9.66
C PHE A 608 21.02 -1.67 9.73
N LEU A 609 21.68 -0.86 8.89
CA LEU A 609 23.12 -0.83 8.77
C LEU A 609 23.67 0.41 9.46
N ASN A 610 24.56 0.23 10.45
CA ASN A 610 25.31 1.32 11.06
C ASN A 610 26.77 1.23 10.62
N ILE A 611 27.24 2.22 9.86
CA ILE A 611 28.61 2.29 9.40
C ILE A 611 29.35 3.28 10.31
N PRO A 612 30.32 2.84 11.13
CA PRO A 612 31.09 3.75 11.97
C PRO A 612 31.98 4.67 11.13
N PHE A 613 32.42 5.79 11.70
CA PHE A 613 33.30 6.72 11.01
C PHE A 613 34.70 6.12 10.86
N ASP A 614 35.15 5.97 9.62
CA ASP A 614 36.51 5.52 9.31
C ASP A 614 37.46 6.72 9.29
N VAL A 615 38.19 6.91 10.39
CA VAL A 615 39.18 7.99 10.56
C VAL A 615 40.27 7.94 9.49
N ARG A 616 40.53 6.76 8.92
CA ARG A 616 41.64 6.54 7.97
C ARG A 616 41.26 6.92 6.53
N ALA A 617 39.96 7.02 6.23
CA ALA A 617 39.44 7.38 4.91
C ALA A 617 39.52 8.90 4.66
N LEU A 618 39.04 9.35 3.49
CA LEU A 618 38.95 10.76 3.13
C LEU A 618 37.97 11.51 4.06
N ASP A 619 38.43 12.57 4.73
CA ASP A 619 37.58 13.53 5.45
C ASP A 619 37.67 14.92 4.82
N VAL A 620 36.53 15.60 4.82
CA VAL A 620 36.35 16.94 4.29
C VAL A 620 35.59 17.80 5.30
N GLN A 621 36.12 18.98 5.61
CA GLN A 621 35.55 19.90 6.59
C GLN A 621 35.37 21.29 5.99
N LEU A 622 34.24 21.93 6.28
CA LEU A 622 34.02 23.34 5.98
C LEU A 622 34.20 24.15 7.27
N GLN A 623 35.09 25.14 7.22
CA GLN A 623 35.36 26.05 8.33
C GLN A 623 35.20 27.50 7.87
N ARG A 624 34.80 28.36 8.80
CA ARG A 624 34.83 29.81 8.59
C ARG A 624 36.29 30.32 8.64
N PRO A 625 36.62 31.38 7.89
CA PRO A 625 37.90 32.05 8.03
C PRO A 625 38.04 32.68 9.43
N ASN A 626 39.28 32.74 9.92
CA ASN A 626 39.58 33.33 11.25
C ASN A 626 39.45 34.86 11.27
N ASP A 627 39.63 35.49 10.11
CA ASP A 627 39.58 36.94 9.92
C ASP A 627 38.42 37.25 8.99
N VAL A 628 37.47 38.05 9.45
CA VAL A 628 36.27 38.41 8.68
C VAL A 628 36.19 39.92 8.51
N ASN A 629 36.12 40.35 7.26
CA ASN A 629 35.88 41.75 6.89
C ASN A 629 34.42 41.88 6.42
N ILE A 630 33.64 42.70 7.11
CA ILE A 630 32.20 42.83 6.90
C ILE A 630 31.85 43.35 5.48
N ASP A 631 32.75 44.12 4.86
CA ASP A 631 32.53 44.77 3.56
C ASP A 631 32.96 43.92 2.34
N THR A 632 33.52 42.72 2.55
CA THR A 632 34.00 41.85 1.46
C THR A 632 33.12 40.62 1.26
N SER A 633 33.09 40.06 0.03
CA SER A 633 32.40 38.79 -0.26
C SER A 633 32.85 37.70 0.70
N GLY A 634 31.90 36.94 1.26
CA GLY A 634 32.19 35.87 2.21
C GLY A 634 33.17 34.84 1.65
N GLN A 635 33.99 34.26 2.51
CA GLN A 635 34.92 33.19 2.14
C GLN A 635 34.66 31.96 3.01
N VAL A 636 34.77 30.76 2.43
CA VAL A 636 34.73 29.49 3.16
C VAL A 636 36.07 28.77 3.04
N LYS A 637 36.57 28.20 4.14
CA LYS A 637 37.76 27.35 4.15
C LYS A 637 37.35 25.89 4.05
N LEU A 638 37.66 25.25 2.92
CA LEU A 638 37.49 23.81 2.71
C LEU A 638 38.78 23.10 3.10
N LYS A 639 38.72 22.18 4.05
CA LYS A 639 39.85 21.35 4.49
C LYS A 639 39.65 19.91 4.06
N ILE A 640 40.67 19.29 3.48
CA ILE A 640 40.63 17.91 2.98
C ILE A 640 41.83 17.13 3.53
N LYS A 641 41.59 15.92 4.03
CA LYS A 641 42.64 15.01 4.50
C LYS A 641 42.33 13.56 4.12
N SER A 642 43.34 12.82 3.70
CA SER A 642 43.32 11.36 3.53
C SER A 642 44.47 10.75 4.32
N GLU A 643 44.23 9.74 5.15
CA GLU A 643 45.29 9.10 5.96
C GLU A 643 45.90 7.85 5.30
N ARG A 644 45.11 7.04 4.57
CA ARG A 644 45.62 5.78 3.97
C ARG A 644 46.55 5.99 2.78
N ALA A 645 46.15 6.82 1.83
CA ALA A 645 46.85 6.98 0.55
C ALA A 645 46.81 8.42 0.05
N SER A 646 47.85 8.80 -0.69
CA SER A 646 47.86 10.05 -1.46
C SER A 646 46.79 10.00 -2.55
N ILE A 647 46.19 11.15 -2.85
CA ILE A 647 45.16 11.27 -3.87
C ILE A 647 45.78 11.89 -5.12
N ASP A 648 45.67 11.21 -6.25
CA ASP A 648 46.26 11.68 -7.52
C ASP A 648 45.53 12.93 -8.01
N HIS A 649 44.20 12.88 -8.03
CA HIS A 649 43.33 14.02 -8.33
C HIS A 649 42.01 13.90 -7.56
N ALA A 650 41.53 15.04 -7.03
CA ALA A 650 40.24 15.18 -6.36
C ALA A 650 39.42 16.30 -7.00
N LYS A 651 38.29 15.96 -7.63
CA LYS A 651 37.31 16.90 -8.19
C LYS A 651 36.24 17.20 -7.15
N ILE A 652 36.23 18.43 -6.65
CA ILE A 652 35.36 18.91 -5.57
C ILE A 652 34.25 19.77 -6.16
N ARG A 653 33.01 19.50 -5.74
CA ARG A 653 31.81 20.29 -6.03
C ARG A 653 31.13 20.66 -4.72
N LEU A 654 30.81 21.94 -4.55
CA LEU A 654 30.01 22.45 -3.44
C LEU A 654 28.69 22.97 -4.01
N THR A 655 27.56 22.43 -3.53
CA THR A 655 26.23 22.89 -3.92
C THR A 655 25.41 23.25 -2.70
N SER A 656 24.71 24.37 -2.76
CA SER A 656 23.77 24.83 -1.74
C SER A 656 22.62 25.54 -2.46
N PRO A 657 21.37 25.45 -1.96
CA PRO A 657 20.24 26.18 -2.53
C PRO A 657 20.38 27.70 -2.37
N ASP A 658 21.12 28.15 -1.35
CA ASP A 658 21.12 29.54 -0.88
C ASP A 658 22.46 30.27 -1.08
N ILE A 659 23.54 29.51 -1.33
CA ILE A 659 24.91 30.02 -1.45
C ILE A 659 25.44 29.75 -2.86
N SER A 660 25.88 30.80 -3.56
CA SER A 660 26.61 30.68 -4.83
C SER A 660 28.13 30.73 -4.59
N PHE A 661 28.80 29.60 -4.78
CA PHE A 661 30.25 29.49 -4.66
C PHE A 661 30.96 29.95 -5.94
N LYS A 662 31.99 30.79 -5.82
CA LYS A 662 32.81 31.27 -6.93
C LYS A 662 34.11 30.46 -7.03
N PHE A 663 34.09 29.39 -7.82
CA PHE A 663 35.22 28.45 -7.93
C PHE A 663 36.45 29.05 -8.64
N ASP A 664 36.27 30.00 -9.56
CA ASP A 664 37.35 30.65 -10.32
C ASP A 664 38.33 31.46 -9.46
N ASN A 665 37.85 31.95 -8.31
CA ASN A 665 38.62 32.78 -7.38
C ASN A 665 39.14 31.99 -6.17
N SER A 666 39.06 30.65 -6.21
CA SER A 666 39.53 29.80 -5.11
C SER A 666 41.06 29.76 -5.04
N LYS A 667 41.61 29.68 -3.83
CA LYS A 667 43.06 29.69 -3.61
C LYS A 667 43.48 28.57 -2.66
N LEU A 668 44.53 27.84 -3.03
CA LEU A 668 45.20 26.92 -2.10
C LEU A 668 46.00 27.76 -1.09
N VAL A 669 45.80 27.51 0.20
CA VAL A 669 46.50 28.22 1.28
C VAL A 669 47.83 27.53 1.64
N ASP A 670 47.98 26.26 1.28
CA ASP A 670 49.17 25.48 1.62
C ASP A 670 50.32 25.65 0.63
N ASN A 671 51.54 25.75 1.15
CA ASN A 671 52.77 25.98 0.38
C ASN A 671 53.35 24.70 -0.27
N GLY A 672 52.51 23.71 -0.59
CA GLY A 672 52.92 22.40 -1.13
C GLY A 672 52.99 22.34 -2.66
N SER A 673 53.42 21.20 -3.21
CA SER A 673 53.49 20.90 -4.66
C SER A 673 52.14 20.58 -5.32
N SER A 674 51.03 20.90 -4.66
CA SER A 674 49.67 20.60 -5.11
C SER A 674 49.16 21.74 -5.99
N ASN A 675 48.56 21.40 -7.13
CA ASN A 675 48.01 22.38 -8.07
C ASN A 675 46.49 22.35 -8.05
N ILE A 676 45.88 23.51 -8.25
CA ILE A 676 44.44 23.67 -8.43
C ILE A 676 44.16 24.05 -9.89
N ASP A 677 43.27 23.29 -10.52
CA ASP A 677 42.62 23.72 -11.77
C ASP A 677 41.17 24.13 -11.47
N HIS A 678 40.71 25.15 -12.19
CA HIS A 678 39.38 25.74 -12.04
C HIS A 678 38.47 25.29 -13.18
N ASP A 679 37.23 24.95 -12.85
CA ASP A 679 36.15 24.62 -13.76
C ASP A 679 34.91 25.40 -13.27
N ASP A 680 33.99 25.80 -14.17
CA ASP A 680 32.89 26.73 -13.88
C ASP A 680 32.03 26.30 -12.66
N LYS A 681 32.03 25.00 -12.34
CA LYS A 681 31.21 24.38 -11.29
C LYS A 681 32.00 23.50 -10.30
N SER A 682 33.32 23.45 -10.40
CA SER A 682 34.13 22.54 -9.57
C SER A 682 35.59 22.94 -9.50
N ILE A 683 36.27 22.46 -8.47
CA ILE A 683 37.72 22.63 -8.29
C ILE A 683 38.37 21.26 -8.40
N THR A 684 39.39 21.10 -9.23
CA THR A 684 40.21 19.88 -9.28
C THR A 684 41.55 20.13 -8.63
N VAL A 685 41.84 19.40 -7.56
CA VAL A 685 43.12 19.47 -6.84
C VAL A 685 43.94 18.24 -7.17
N HIS A 686 45.18 18.46 -7.62
CA HIS A 686 46.11 17.40 -7.99
C HIS A 686 47.17 17.20 -6.92
N ASN A 687 47.62 15.95 -6.75
CA ASN A 687 48.69 15.55 -5.83
C ASN A 687 48.45 16.00 -4.39
N LEU A 688 47.39 15.50 -3.75
CA LEU A 688 47.17 15.69 -2.32
C LEU A 688 48.00 14.66 -1.54
N HIS A 689 48.88 15.15 -0.68
CA HIS A 689 49.72 14.29 0.16
C HIS A 689 48.89 13.60 1.25
N SER A 690 49.26 12.37 1.60
CA SER A 690 48.64 11.64 2.71
C SER A 690 49.00 12.27 4.06
N CYS A 691 48.14 12.13 5.05
CA CYS A 691 48.32 12.55 6.45
C CYS A 691 48.38 14.08 6.70
N GLU A 692 48.18 14.92 5.69
CA GLU A 692 48.19 16.39 5.81
C GLU A 692 46.82 17.00 5.47
N TRP A 693 46.44 18.05 6.21
CA TRP A 693 45.23 18.83 5.93
C TRP A 693 45.53 19.85 4.83
N HIS A 694 44.85 19.72 3.70
CA HIS A 694 44.94 20.67 2.60
C HIS A 694 43.80 21.68 2.69
N THR A 695 44.08 22.98 2.74
CA THR A 695 43.12 24.07 2.95
C THR A 695 42.94 24.89 1.66
N ILE A 696 41.69 25.05 1.24
CA ILE A 696 41.28 25.78 0.04
C ILE A 696 40.31 26.87 0.46
N ASP A 697 40.62 28.12 0.13
CA ASP A 697 39.74 29.26 0.36
C ASP A 697 38.83 29.44 -0.86
N ILE A 698 37.50 29.43 -0.66
CA ILE A 698 36.48 29.53 -1.72
C ILE A 698 35.56 30.73 -1.41
N PRO A 699 35.56 31.78 -2.25
CA PRO A 699 34.64 32.91 -2.11
C PRO A 699 33.19 32.50 -2.41
N TYR A 700 32.22 33.12 -1.73
CA TYR A 700 30.80 32.89 -1.94
C TYR A 700 29.98 34.18 -1.89
N GLU A 701 28.80 34.15 -2.52
CA GLU A 701 27.74 35.13 -2.36
C GLU A 701 26.50 34.44 -1.78
N SER A 702 25.77 35.14 -0.91
CA SER A 702 24.57 34.61 -0.26
C SER A 702 23.48 35.67 -0.22
N SER A 703 22.23 35.27 -0.42
CA SER A 703 21.04 36.06 -0.04
C SER A 703 20.82 35.99 1.48
N ASP A 704 20.27 37.05 2.09
CA ASP A 704 20.10 37.25 3.56
C ASP A 704 19.57 36.04 4.34
N ILE A 705 20.44 35.07 4.67
CA ILE A 705 20.11 33.79 5.29
C ILE A 705 21.14 33.47 6.38
N TYR A 706 20.66 32.88 7.47
CA TYR A 706 21.45 32.64 8.69
C TYR A 706 22.31 31.36 8.65
N SER A 707 21.82 30.29 8.04
CA SER A 707 22.53 29.04 7.79
C SER A 707 21.98 28.33 6.55
N SER A 708 22.82 27.57 5.84
CA SER A 708 22.39 26.75 4.71
C SER A 708 23.10 25.40 4.71
N LEU A 709 22.44 24.39 4.14
CA LEU A 709 23.02 23.07 3.94
C LEU A 709 23.91 23.08 2.70
N VAL A 710 25.17 22.73 2.89
CA VAL A 710 26.16 22.61 1.81
C VAL A 710 26.40 21.14 1.53
N HIS A 711 26.08 20.72 0.32
CA HIS A 711 26.38 19.41 -0.22
C HIS A 711 27.79 19.44 -0.83
N ILE A 712 28.68 18.64 -0.24
CA ILE A 712 30.06 18.45 -0.66
C ILE A 712 30.13 17.14 -1.42
N HIS A 713 30.54 17.20 -2.68
CA HIS A 713 30.75 16.02 -3.52
C HIS A 713 32.20 16.00 -4.01
N VAL A 714 32.93 14.93 -3.72
CA VAL A 714 34.33 14.75 -4.09
C VAL A 714 34.49 13.47 -4.89
N ASP A 715 34.79 13.60 -6.18
CA ASP A 715 35.25 12.49 -7.02
C ASP A 715 36.77 12.41 -6.88
N TYR A 716 37.29 11.31 -6.35
CA TYR A 716 38.73 11.18 -6.11
C TYR A 716 39.25 9.81 -6.58
N SER A 717 40.53 9.74 -6.89
CA SER A 717 41.19 8.48 -7.24
C SER A 717 42.30 8.15 -6.24
N THR A 718 42.24 6.93 -5.70
CA THR A 718 43.33 6.36 -4.90
C THR A 718 43.65 4.98 -5.44
N LEU A 719 44.95 4.70 -5.61
CA LEU A 719 45.47 3.43 -6.14
C LEU A 719 44.84 3.04 -7.50
N GLY A 720 44.56 4.03 -8.37
CA GLY A 720 44.00 3.80 -9.71
C GLY A 720 42.51 3.45 -9.76
N LYS A 721 41.79 3.44 -8.63
CA LYS A 721 40.33 3.25 -8.56
C LYS A 721 39.63 4.60 -8.40
N ALA A 722 38.60 4.85 -9.20
CA ALA A 722 37.73 6.02 -9.04
C ALA A 722 36.76 5.81 -7.88
N ARG A 723 36.61 6.83 -7.03
CA ARG A 723 35.81 6.81 -5.81
C ARG A 723 34.99 8.08 -5.69
N GLN A 724 33.90 8.00 -4.94
CA GLN A 724 32.99 9.11 -4.71
C GLN A 724 32.77 9.27 -3.21
N PHE A 725 32.88 10.51 -2.74
CA PHE A 725 32.61 10.89 -1.37
C PHE A 725 31.57 12.01 -1.35
N GLU A 726 30.54 11.83 -0.54
CA GLU A 726 29.48 12.81 -0.36
C GLU A 726 29.31 13.16 1.12
N LYS A 727 29.25 14.44 1.43
CA LYS A 727 29.01 14.96 2.80
C LYS A 727 28.11 16.19 2.76
N ILE A 728 27.04 16.17 3.54
CA ILE A 728 26.16 17.32 3.76
C ILE A 728 26.56 17.93 5.10
N VAL A 729 26.83 19.23 5.09
CA VAL A 729 27.25 20.00 6.26
C VAL A 729 26.36 21.24 6.38
N GLU A 730 25.83 21.50 7.57
CA GLU A 730 25.17 22.77 7.86
C GLU A 730 26.25 23.86 8.03
N TYR A 731 26.27 24.83 7.13
CA TYR A 731 27.17 25.96 7.18
C TYR A 731 26.41 27.20 7.64
N THR A 732 26.77 27.71 8.81
CA THR A 732 26.22 28.96 9.34
C THR A 732 26.89 30.13 8.62
N ILE A 733 26.09 31.08 8.12
CA ILE A 733 26.57 32.27 7.38
C ILE A 733 26.64 33.48 8.34
N GLU A 734 25.74 33.56 9.32
CA GLU A 734 25.61 34.71 10.22
C GLU A 734 26.84 34.93 11.10
N LEU A 735 27.30 36.18 11.18
CA LEU A 735 28.35 36.55 12.12
C LEU A 735 27.85 36.38 13.56
N PRO A 736 28.68 35.84 14.47
CA PRO A 736 28.29 35.63 15.87
C PRO A 736 28.13 36.93 16.67
N LEU A 737 28.56 38.06 16.10
CA LEU A 737 28.47 39.39 16.68
C LEU A 737 27.97 40.40 15.64
N SER A 738 27.15 41.33 16.08
CA SER A 738 26.77 42.53 15.31
C SER A 738 27.49 43.75 15.87
N LEU A 739 27.93 44.62 14.96
CA LEU A 739 28.68 45.84 15.26
C LEU A 739 27.87 47.05 14.80
N GLU A 740 27.49 47.91 15.72
CA GLU A 740 26.90 49.21 15.44
C GLU A 740 27.86 50.31 15.88
N VAL A 741 28.17 51.27 15.01
CA VAL A 741 29.05 52.40 15.36
C VAL A 741 28.25 53.69 15.33
N LYS A 742 28.36 54.50 16.39
CA LYS A 742 27.76 55.83 16.49
C LYS A 742 28.83 56.87 16.69
N HIS A 743 28.65 58.02 16.05
CA HIS A 743 29.57 59.14 16.13
C HIS A 743 28.89 60.34 16.77
N ALA A 744 29.58 60.99 17.70
CA ALA A 744 29.20 62.27 18.28
C ALA A 744 30.37 63.25 18.14
N GLN A 745 30.18 64.33 17.39
CA GLN A 745 31.22 65.35 17.19
C GLN A 745 31.06 66.47 18.22
N THR A 746 32.14 66.77 18.95
CA THR A 746 32.29 67.96 19.80
C THR A 746 33.14 69.01 19.08
N SER A 747 33.30 70.21 19.66
CA SER A 747 34.13 71.24 19.02
C SER A 747 35.59 70.84 18.83
N ASP A 748 36.11 69.98 19.73
CA ASP A 748 37.54 69.70 19.80
C ASP A 748 37.86 68.21 19.54
N MET A 749 36.87 67.30 19.66
CA MET A 749 37.04 65.84 19.54
C MET A 749 35.81 65.12 18.95
N ILE A 750 36.00 63.99 18.28
CA ILE A 750 34.95 63.05 17.86
C ILE A 750 34.91 61.89 18.84
N ILE A 751 33.77 61.70 19.52
CA ILE A 751 33.51 60.54 20.35
C ILE A 751 32.83 59.49 19.47
N THR A 752 33.50 58.36 19.26
CA THR A 752 32.95 57.20 18.56
C THR A 752 32.59 56.13 19.57
N SER A 753 31.34 55.69 19.61
CA SER A 753 30.91 54.56 20.43
C SER A 753 30.62 53.35 19.55
N ALA A 754 31.29 52.22 19.82
CA ALA A 754 31.04 50.93 19.20
C ALA A 754 30.17 50.05 20.11
N ASP A 755 28.97 49.76 19.63
CA ASP A 755 27.98 48.88 20.24
C ASP A 755 28.19 47.47 19.67
N ILE A 756 28.67 46.54 20.51
CA ILE A 756 28.87 45.12 20.15
C ILE A 756 27.77 44.29 20.79
N GLN A 757 27.01 43.58 19.97
CA GLN A 757 25.96 42.68 20.45
C GLN A 757 26.23 41.25 20.01
N ALA A 758 26.13 40.31 20.95
CA ALA A 758 26.20 38.89 20.64
C ALA A 758 24.90 38.42 20.00
N ASN A 759 25.00 37.54 19.00
CA ASN A 759 23.84 36.97 18.34
C ASN A 759 23.01 36.11 19.33
N SER A 760 21.72 35.96 19.05
CA SER A 760 20.73 35.20 19.81
C SER A 760 21.06 33.71 20.04
N ARG A 761 22.00 33.15 19.26
CA ARG A 761 22.34 31.71 19.29
C ARG A 761 23.67 31.38 19.94
N SER A 762 24.55 32.35 20.14
CA SER A 762 25.94 32.09 20.54
C SER A 762 26.45 33.09 21.56
N ASN A 763 27.04 32.57 22.63
CA ASN A 763 27.80 33.39 23.59
C ASN A 763 29.17 33.73 23.00
N VAL A 764 29.59 34.98 23.16
CA VAL A 764 30.83 35.51 22.57
C VAL A 764 31.74 36.06 23.65
N ARG A 765 33.03 35.75 23.55
CA ARG A 765 34.09 36.29 24.40
C ARG A 765 34.86 37.34 23.62
N ILE A 766 35.09 38.50 24.22
CA ILE A 766 35.83 39.61 23.63
C ILE A 766 37.15 39.76 24.40
N ASN A 767 38.25 39.63 23.68
CA ASN A 767 39.59 39.80 24.23
C ASN A 767 40.07 41.25 24.17
N ASP A 768 39.84 41.90 23.03
CA ASP A 768 40.47 43.18 22.70
C ASP A 768 39.66 43.91 21.61
N ILE A 769 39.63 45.23 21.67
CA ILE A 769 38.94 46.10 20.71
C ILE A 769 39.84 47.30 20.39
N LYS A 770 40.16 47.51 19.12
CA LYS A 770 41.09 48.54 18.66
C LYS A 770 40.54 49.32 17.46
N LEU A 771 40.89 50.60 17.37
CA LEU A 771 40.76 51.39 16.14
C LEU A 771 42.12 51.41 15.44
N GLN A 772 42.16 51.01 14.17
CA GLN A 772 43.38 50.97 13.35
C GLN A 772 43.17 51.75 12.04
N PRO A 773 44.18 52.43 11.46
CA PRO A 773 44.06 53.05 10.14
C PRO A 773 43.89 52.00 9.03
N ASP A 774 43.14 52.32 7.98
CA ASP A 774 42.79 51.38 6.90
C ASP A 774 43.99 51.02 5.99
N ASN A 775 45.04 51.85 5.99
CA ASN A 775 46.28 51.60 5.26
C ASN A 775 47.23 50.68 6.04
N ARG A 776 47.45 49.47 5.52
CA ARG A 776 48.46 48.49 5.97
C ARG A 776 49.91 48.93 5.70
N ALA A 777 50.30 50.12 6.14
CA ALA A 777 51.67 50.61 6.07
C ALA A 777 52.21 50.95 7.47
N GLU A 778 53.46 50.58 7.66
CA GLU A 778 54.23 50.52 8.90
C GLU A 778 54.32 51.85 9.67
N GLU A 779 54.48 51.73 10.99
CA GLU A 779 54.90 52.76 11.97
C GLU A 779 54.00 54.00 12.13
N PHE A 780 52.97 53.86 12.97
CA PHE A 780 52.45 54.96 13.80
C PHE A 780 52.24 54.44 15.23
N ASP A 781 53.27 54.61 16.06
CA ASP A 781 53.18 54.40 17.51
C ASP A 781 52.46 55.59 18.17
N GLU A 782 51.60 55.27 19.12
CA GLU A 782 50.80 56.17 19.97
C GLU A 782 49.59 56.86 19.32
N PHE A 783 48.44 56.17 19.15
CA PHE A 783 47.12 56.81 19.36
C PHE A 783 45.97 55.81 19.69
N ILE A 784 45.22 56.15 20.75
CA ILE A 784 43.85 55.75 21.20
C ILE A 784 43.60 54.23 21.40
N GLN A 785 44.27 53.64 22.39
CA GLN A 785 43.72 52.47 23.09
C GLN A 785 42.54 52.92 23.99
N CYS A 786 41.36 52.34 23.80
CA CYS A 786 40.45 52.18 24.93
C CYS A 786 41.16 51.21 25.89
N GLY A 787 41.40 51.60 27.14
CA GLY A 787 42.32 50.91 28.05
C GLY A 787 42.18 49.39 27.96
N ASN A 788 43.30 48.67 27.81
CA ASN A 788 43.35 47.22 27.72
C ASN A 788 42.29 46.60 28.65
N LEU A 789 41.37 45.82 28.09
CA LEU A 789 40.44 45.03 28.89
C LEU A 789 41.27 44.22 29.89
N THR A 790 41.15 44.54 31.18
CA THR A 790 41.93 43.87 32.24
C THR A 790 41.49 42.42 32.44
N PHE A 791 40.35 42.04 31.86
CA PHE A 791 39.78 40.70 31.84
C PHE A 791 38.98 40.49 30.54
N VAL A 792 38.89 39.25 30.05
CA VAL A 792 38.06 38.87 28.87
C VAL A 792 36.59 39.14 29.20
N GLN A 793 35.92 39.99 28.40
CA GLN A 793 34.50 40.27 28.58
C GLN A 793 33.68 39.19 27.86
N VAL A 794 32.67 38.65 28.54
CA VAL A 794 31.78 37.63 27.97
C VAL A 794 30.41 38.26 27.76
N LEU A 795 29.87 38.13 26.55
CA LEU A 795 28.51 38.53 26.20
C LEU A 795 27.66 37.27 26.07
N ALA A 796 26.57 37.21 26.86
CA ALA A 796 25.54 36.21 26.68
C ALA A 796 24.76 36.47 25.38
N ALA A 797 24.09 35.45 24.86
CA ALA A 797 23.29 35.55 23.66
C ALA A 797 22.29 36.73 23.72
N SER A 798 22.26 37.56 22.69
CA SER A 798 21.49 38.82 22.59
C SER A 798 21.95 39.98 23.48
N GLU A 799 22.97 39.78 24.33
CA GLU A 799 23.51 40.83 25.21
C GLU A 799 24.35 41.85 24.41
N LYS A 800 24.25 43.12 24.81
CA LYS A 800 24.90 44.25 24.15
C LYS A 800 25.87 44.96 25.11
N SER A 801 27.03 45.31 24.59
CA SER A 801 28.05 46.11 25.29
C SER A 801 28.50 47.29 24.44
N SER A 802 28.75 48.43 25.07
CA SER A 802 29.12 49.68 24.38
C SER A 802 30.52 50.10 24.80
N PHE A 803 31.39 50.35 23.83
CA PHE A 803 32.78 50.80 24.01
C PHE A 803 32.96 52.19 23.41
N GLY A 804 33.59 53.10 24.14
CA GLY A 804 33.78 54.50 23.71
C GLY A 804 35.22 54.82 23.36
N PHE A 805 35.41 55.56 22.27
CA PHE A 805 36.71 56.05 21.79
C PHE A 805 36.64 57.57 21.61
N ALA A 806 37.64 58.30 22.09
CA ALA A 806 37.75 59.75 21.91
C ALA A 806 38.88 60.06 20.92
N ILE A 807 38.52 60.64 19.77
CA ILE A 807 39.43 60.94 18.65
C ILE A 807 39.60 62.45 18.56
N SER A 808 40.83 62.97 18.52
CA SER A 808 41.09 64.40 18.28
C SER A 808 40.75 64.77 16.83
N ASN A 809 40.19 65.97 16.61
CA ASN A 809 39.82 66.45 15.27
C ASN A 809 41.01 66.66 14.30
N GLU A 810 42.26 66.47 14.76
CA GLU A 810 43.48 66.70 13.96
C GLU A 810 43.88 65.50 13.07
N ASN A 811 43.26 64.33 13.23
CA ASN A 811 43.62 63.11 12.50
C ASN A 811 42.72 62.90 11.27
N GLU A 812 43.28 62.98 10.05
CA GLU A 812 42.54 62.95 8.77
C GLU A 812 42.33 61.54 8.14
N ASN A 813 42.71 60.45 8.79
CA ASN A 813 42.75 59.11 8.17
C ASN A 813 41.44 58.31 8.29
N ASP A 814 41.15 57.47 7.28
CA ASP A 814 40.11 56.43 7.35
C ASP A 814 40.51 55.37 8.40
N LEU A 815 39.59 55.06 9.31
CA LEU A 815 39.81 54.14 10.44
C LEU A 815 38.97 52.88 10.28
N SER A 816 39.42 51.76 10.83
CA SER A 816 38.66 50.52 10.96
C SER A 816 38.66 50.05 12.42
N LEU A 817 37.52 49.52 12.86
CA LEU A 817 37.34 48.91 14.17
C LEU A 817 37.68 47.42 14.07
N MET A 818 38.70 46.98 14.81
CA MET A 818 39.06 45.58 14.98
C MET A 818 38.53 45.06 16.32
N VAL A 819 37.76 43.98 16.27
CA VAL A 819 37.29 43.24 17.45
C VAL A 819 37.93 41.85 17.44
N LYS A 820 38.68 41.53 18.49
CA LYS A 820 39.22 40.18 18.71
C LYS A 820 38.29 39.39 19.61
N TYR A 821 37.65 38.37 19.05
CA TYR A 821 36.59 37.60 19.71
C TYR A 821 36.81 36.09 19.60
N SER A 822 36.18 35.33 20.48
CA SER A 822 36.03 33.87 20.35
C SER A 822 34.60 33.48 20.69
N THR A 823 34.01 32.60 19.87
CA THR A 823 32.74 31.95 20.25
C THR A 823 33.06 30.75 21.12
N ILE A 824 32.20 30.46 22.09
CA ILE A 824 32.38 29.28 22.95
C ILE A 824 32.41 27.99 22.11
N GLU A 825 31.65 27.94 21.02
CA GLU A 825 31.58 26.82 20.08
C GLU A 825 32.89 26.59 19.29
N ASN A 826 33.62 27.65 18.92
CA ASN A 826 34.88 27.54 18.16
C ASN A 826 36.03 26.96 18.99
N GLY A 827 35.97 27.07 20.32
CA GLY A 827 36.95 26.45 21.20
C GLY A 827 36.88 24.93 21.19
N TRP A 828 35.71 24.36 20.96
CA TRP A 828 35.46 22.93 21.15
C TRP A 828 35.98 22.06 19.99
N TRP A 829 35.79 22.50 18.74
CA TRP A 829 36.38 21.83 17.56
C TRP A 829 37.91 21.88 17.54
N SER A 830 38.49 23.01 17.96
CA SER A 830 39.95 23.11 18.13
C SER A 830 40.47 22.26 19.28
N PHE A 831 39.67 22.04 20.33
CA PHE A 831 40.00 21.20 21.48
C PHE A 831 39.99 19.70 21.11
N ILE A 832 39.02 19.25 20.31
CA ILE A 832 38.99 17.87 19.79
C ILE A 832 40.12 17.60 18.79
N ILE A 833 40.38 18.52 17.86
CA ILE A 833 41.33 18.29 16.76
C ILE A 833 42.79 18.49 17.22
N PHE A 834 43.06 19.39 18.17
CA PHE A 834 44.43 19.76 18.54
C PHE A 834 44.98 19.03 19.78
N ASN A 835 44.11 18.53 20.67
CA ASN A 835 44.52 17.90 21.93
C ASN A 835 44.05 16.45 22.05
N PHE A 836 44.48 15.59 21.13
CA PHE A 836 44.75 14.18 21.45
C PHE A 836 46.01 14.07 22.34
N SER A 837 46.06 14.86 23.41
CA SER A 837 47.07 14.78 24.47
C SER A 837 46.40 14.22 25.73
N ASN A 838 47.09 13.27 26.35
CA ASN A 838 46.80 12.41 27.51
C ASN A 838 45.68 12.79 28.52
N LYS A 839 45.29 14.06 28.69
CA LYS A 839 44.26 14.49 29.67
C LYS A 839 42.80 14.31 29.21
N LEU A 840 42.52 14.33 27.91
CA LEU A 840 41.16 14.08 27.38
C LEU A 840 40.83 12.60 27.24
N LYS A 841 41.85 11.77 27.06
CA LYS A 841 41.72 10.31 27.00
C LYS A 841 41.19 9.77 28.32
N GLU A 842 41.66 10.31 29.45
CA GLU A 842 41.13 10.00 30.79
C GLU A 842 39.64 10.32 30.93
N VAL A 843 39.15 11.42 30.36
CA VAL A 843 37.73 11.81 30.42
C VAL A 843 36.87 10.95 29.50
N TYR A 844 37.34 10.68 28.27
CA TYR A 844 36.64 9.78 27.35
C TYR A 844 36.57 8.36 27.93
N ASP A 845 37.69 7.83 28.44
CA ASP A 845 37.75 6.49 29.04
C ASP A 845 36.88 6.41 30.31
N LEU A 846 36.86 7.47 31.15
CA LEU A 846 35.98 7.56 32.31
C LEU A 846 34.49 7.59 31.91
N VAL A 847 34.11 8.43 30.95
CA VAL A 847 32.73 8.48 30.43
C VAL A 847 32.36 7.15 29.78
N HIS A 848 33.27 6.55 29.01
CA HIS A 848 33.08 5.25 28.38
C HIS A 848 32.86 4.15 29.42
N GLU A 849 33.64 4.09 30.49
CA GLU A 849 33.43 3.15 31.59
C GLU A 849 32.10 3.39 32.33
N MET A 850 31.74 4.65 32.57
CA MET A 850 30.48 5.01 33.24
C MET A 850 29.25 4.64 32.40
N VAL A 851 29.29 4.94 31.10
CA VAL A 851 28.23 4.58 30.13
C VAL A 851 28.17 3.07 29.95
N HIS A 852 29.31 2.40 29.82
CA HIS A 852 29.39 0.95 29.73
C HIS A 852 28.81 0.29 30.98
N SER A 853 29.13 0.78 32.18
CA SER A 853 28.57 0.29 33.45
C SER A 853 27.07 0.56 33.59
N ALA A 854 26.55 1.66 33.05
CA ALA A 854 25.13 1.98 33.11
C ALA A 854 24.29 1.09 32.17
N ILE A 855 24.89 0.63 31.06
CA ILE A 855 24.18 0.00 29.94
C ILE A 855 24.47 -1.50 29.83
N SER A 856 25.55 -1.99 30.44
CA SER A 856 25.95 -3.41 30.43
C SER A 856 24.91 -4.35 31.04
N SER A 857 24.02 -3.84 31.91
CA SER A 857 22.94 -4.62 32.53
C SER A 857 21.78 -4.93 31.57
N GLN A 858 21.71 -4.28 30.39
CA GLN A 858 20.55 -4.33 29.48
C GLN A 858 20.88 -4.76 28.03
N ASN A 859 22.03 -5.40 27.78
CA ASN A 859 22.45 -5.88 26.44
C ASN A 859 22.53 -4.78 25.34
N LEU A 860 22.67 -3.51 25.72
CA LEU A 860 22.73 -2.36 24.82
C LEU A 860 24.17 -1.86 24.57
N SER A 861 25.18 -2.72 24.74
CA SER A 861 26.61 -2.36 24.65
C SER A 861 27.02 -1.72 23.31
N GLN A 862 26.30 -2.02 22.24
CA GLN A 862 26.48 -1.40 20.91
C GLN A 862 26.25 0.12 20.88
N HIS A 863 25.55 0.68 21.87
CA HIS A 863 25.28 2.11 21.96
C HIS A 863 26.29 2.86 22.82
N VAL A 864 27.20 2.17 23.50
CA VAL A 864 28.17 2.78 24.43
C VAL A 864 29.04 3.80 23.73
N GLU A 865 29.69 3.45 22.62
CA GLU A 865 30.56 4.36 21.86
C GLU A 865 29.82 5.63 21.43
N TRP A 866 28.61 5.48 20.87
CA TRP A 866 27.81 6.64 20.44
C TRP A 866 27.34 7.50 21.62
N ILE A 867 26.93 6.89 22.74
CA ILE A 867 26.49 7.63 23.93
C ILE A 867 27.67 8.36 24.55
N THR A 868 28.83 7.73 24.62
CA THR A 868 30.07 8.37 25.05
C THR A 868 30.40 9.53 24.12
N GLU A 869 30.34 9.35 22.80
CA GLU A 869 30.51 10.43 21.83
C GLU A 869 29.42 11.50 21.91
N TYR A 870 28.20 11.18 22.33
CA TYR A 870 27.11 12.12 22.49
C TYR A 870 27.25 12.94 23.78
N ILE A 871 27.60 12.28 24.89
CA ILE A 871 27.91 12.90 26.17
C ILE A 871 29.21 13.71 26.06
N VAL A 872 30.14 13.31 25.22
CA VAL A 872 31.27 14.18 24.90
C VAL A 872 30.83 15.23 23.88
N GLY A 873 29.97 14.92 22.91
CA GLY A 873 29.65 15.79 21.77
C GLY A 873 28.63 16.90 22.00
N HIS A 874 27.76 16.80 23.01
CA HIS A 874 26.63 17.71 23.23
C HIS A 874 26.73 18.31 24.63
N HIS A 875 27.31 19.51 24.68
CA HIS A 875 27.50 20.31 25.88
C HIS A 875 26.80 21.66 25.70
N SER A 876 25.70 21.91 26.41
CA SER A 876 25.31 23.28 26.72
C SER A 876 25.85 23.62 28.12
N TRP A 877 26.63 24.70 28.17
CA TRP A 877 27.14 25.24 29.42
C TRP A 877 26.25 26.39 29.86
N ASP A 878 25.92 26.43 31.15
CA ASP A 878 25.33 27.59 31.80
C ASP A 878 26.39 28.24 32.70
N HIS A 879 26.48 29.57 32.67
CA HIS A 879 27.60 30.32 33.26
C HIS A 879 27.15 31.03 34.54
N CYS A 880 27.64 30.55 35.68
CA CYS A 880 27.47 31.22 36.97
C CYS A 880 28.84 31.42 37.61
N SER A 881 29.20 32.67 37.95
CA SER A 881 30.36 32.99 38.80
C SER A 881 31.70 32.42 38.32
N GLY A 882 32.01 32.55 37.02
CA GLY A 882 33.31 32.17 36.45
C GLY A 882 33.54 30.65 36.29
N HIS A 883 32.52 29.83 36.54
CA HIS A 883 32.54 28.38 36.34
C HIS A 883 31.44 27.99 35.34
N GLU A 884 31.70 26.97 34.52
CA GLU A 884 30.73 26.43 33.57
C GLU A 884 29.99 25.23 34.20
N TYR A 885 28.64 25.21 34.14
CA TYR A 885 27.79 24.10 34.57
C TYR A 885 27.16 23.38 33.38
N ARG A 886 27.05 22.05 33.42
CA ARG A 886 26.53 21.26 32.30
C ARG A 886 25.02 21.07 32.39
N MET A 887 24.28 21.47 31.35
CA MET A 887 22.85 21.12 31.18
C MET A 887 22.62 20.26 29.93
N VAL A 888 21.50 19.54 29.91
CA VAL A 888 21.04 18.74 28.76
C VAL A 888 19.70 19.30 28.32
N ASP A 889 19.60 19.73 27.07
CA ASP A 889 18.29 20.06 26.49
C ASP A 889 17.51 18.77 26.23
N ASP A 890 16.49 18.54 27.06
CA ASP A 890 15.62 17.36 26.99
C ASP A 890 15.00 17.16 25.61
N LYS A 891 14.66 18.24 24.89
CA LYS A 891 14.01 18.15 23.56
C LYS A 891 14.98 17.69 22.48
N VAL A 892 16.24 18.13 22.56
CA VAL A 892 17.31 17.72 21.63
C VAL A 892 17.70 16.27 21.89
N LEU A 893 17.79 15.89 23.16
CA LEU A 893 18.05 14.52 23.59
C LEU A 893 16.95 13.57 23.09
N GLU A 894 15.69 13.93 23.30
CA GLU A 894 14.54 13.12 22.91
C GLU A 894 14.48 12.91 21.38
N LYS A 895 14.70 13.97 20.59
CA LYS A 895 14.76 13.88 19.12
C LYS A 895 15.86 12.93 18.64
N LYS A 896 17.00 12.88 19.33
CA LYS A 896 18.13 12.02 18.96
C LYS A 896 17.98 10.57 19.40
N VAL A 897 17.48 10.34 20.62
CA VAL A 897 17.18 8.99 21.14
C VAL A 897 16.09 8.33 20.30
N ASN A 898 15.09 9.09 19.84
CA ASN A 898 14.05 8.62 18.92
C ASN A 898 14.58 8.13 17.55
N GLY A 899 15.76 8.61 17.13
CA GLY A 899 16.41 8.18 15.90
C GLY A 899 17.18 6.86 16.00
N LEU A 900 17.44 6.36 17.22
CA LEU A 900 18.38 5.27 17.48
C LEU A 900 17.75 4.06 18.16
N ALA A 901 16.71 4.26 18.98
CA ALA A 901 16.02 3.18 19.72
C ALA A 901 14.61 2.89 19.18
N PHE A 902 14.28 1.60 19.15
CA PHE A 902 13.09 1.06 18.46
C PHE A 902 11.90 0.88 19.42
N MET A 903 12.19 0.51 20.68
CA MET A 903 11.18 0.28 21.72
C MET A 903 11.22 1.40 22.76
N ASP A 904 10.07 1.78 23.31
CA ASP A 904 10.01 2.87 24.30
C ASP A 904 10.81 2.53 25.58
N GLU A 905 10.92 1.24 25.92
CA GLU A 905 11.78 0.76 27.01
C GLU A 905 13.28 1.01 26.74
N GLU A 906 13.75 0.80 25.49
CA GLU A 906 15.13 1.13 25.09
C GLU A 906 15.37 2.64 25.08
N ARG A 907 14.36 3.43 24.70
CA ARG A 907 14.47 4.91 24.69
C ARG A 907 14.61 5.48 26.09
N CYS A 908 13.76 5.02 27.03
CA CYS A 908 13.79 5.47 28.41
C CYS A 908 15.13 5.11 29.07
N THR A 909 15.60 3.89 28.87
CA THR A 909 16.85 3.40 29.48
C THR A 909 18.09 4.11 28.93
N LEU A 910 18.13 4.39 27.63
CA LEU A 910 19.18 5.22 27.03
C LEU A 910 19.13 6.66 27.53
N LYS A 911 17.94 7.25 27.67
CA LYS A 911 17.75 8.59 28.20
C LYS A 911 18.25 8.68 29.65
N ASP A 912 17.87 7.72 30.49
CA ASP A 912 18.26 7.65 31.89
C ASP A 912 19.77 7.44 32.05
N ALA A 913 20.38 6.58 31.23
CA ALA A 913 21.83 6.36 31.24
C ALA A 913 22.60 7.64 30.89
N ILE A 914 22.12 8.41 29.90
CA ILE A 914 22.73 9.68 29.49
C ILE A 914 22.64 10.72 30.61
N ILE A 915 21.46 10.92 31.19
CA ILE A 915 21.23 11.90 32.26
C ILE A 915 22.08 11.56 33.50
N THR A 916 22.03 10.30 33.94
CA THR A 916 22.77 9.84 35.14
C THR A 916 24.28 9.98 34.99
N THR A 917 24.81 9.81 33.77
CA THR A 917 26.24 9.97 33.51
C THR A 917 26.65 11.45 33.51
N ILE A 918 25.78 12.32 32.99
CA ILE A 918 26.03 13.76 32.91
C ILE A 918 26.05 14.42 34.29
N GLU A 919 25.13 14.03 35.18
CA GLU A 919 25.07 14.55 36.56
C GLU A 919 26.31 14.19 37.40
N LYS A 920 27.06 13.14 37.03
CA LYS A 920 28.21 12.63 37.78
C LYS A 920 29.56 13.19 37.32
N LEU A 921 29.59 14.08 36.32
CA LEU A 921 30.83 14.64 35.78
C LEU A 921 31.38 15.82 36.62
N PRO A 922 32.70 15.95 36.81
CA PRO A 922 33.31 17.06 37.56
C PRO A 922 33.29 18.40 36.80
N SER A 923 33.18 19.53 37.52
CA SER A 923 33.28 20.89 36.97
C SER A 923 34.73 21.27 36.58
N GLN A 924 34.91 22.09 35.54
CA GLN A 924 36.24 22.47 35.01
C GLN A 924 36.44 23.99 34.92
N GLU A 925 37.70 24.44 35.08
CA GLU A 925 38.14 25.83 34.84
C GLU A 925 38.37 26.09 33.34
N VAL A 926 38.15 27.35 32.92
CA VAL A 926 38.20 27.80 31.52
C VAL A 926 39.64 27.79 30.97
N VAL A 927 39.96 26.86 30.06
CA VAL A 927 41.27 26.80 29.36
C VAL A 927 41.19 27.49 27.98
N THR A 928 42.27 28.20 27.65
CA THR A 928 42.53 29.10 26.51
C THR A 928 41.99 28.65 25.13
N GLN A 929 41.35 29.57 24.39
CA GLN A 929 40.73 29.35 23.07
C GLN A 929 41.38 30.12 21.92
N ARG A 930 41.16 29.64 20.69
CA ARG A 930 41.54 30.23 19.40
C ARG A 930 40.74 31.53 19.14
N TRP A 931 41.43 32.65 18.96
CA TRP A 931 40.83 33.97 18.75
C TRP A 931 40.63 34.26 17.26
N SER A 932 39.46 34.80 16.90
CA SER A 932 39.11 35.32 15.58
C SER A 932 39.12 36.85 15.59
N THR A 933 39.29 37.47 14.43
CA THR A 933 39.21 38.94 14.30
C THR A 933 38.08 39.34 13.37
N CYS A 934 37.31 40.35 13.77
CA CYS A 934 36.30 40.99 12.93
C CYS A 934 36.72 42.44 12.72
N THR A 935 36.77 42.91 11.47
CA THR A 935 37.10 44.30 11.16
C THR A 935 35.96 45.00 10.40
N LEU A 936 35.59 46.19 10.88
CA LEU A 936 34.58 47.06 10.28
C LEU A 936 35.22 48.41 9.89
N PRO A 937 35.22 48.82 8.61
CA PRO A 937 35.68 50.14 8.23
C PRO A 937 34.70 51.23 8.69
N ILE A 938 35.23 52.35 9.18
CA ILE A 938 34.51 53.47 9.77
C ILE A 938 34.80 54.75 8.97
N LYS A 939 33.73 55.48 8.61
CA LYS A 939 33.83 56.82 8.03
C LYS A 939 33.44 57.87 9.07
N LEU A 940 34.36 58.78 9.39
CA LEU A 940 34.11 59.85 10.38
C LEU A 940 33.21 60.96 9.79
N PRO A 941 32.14 61.39 10.49
CA PRO A 941 31.29 62.48 10.02
C PRO A 941 31.99 63.85 10.14
N ARG A 942 31.79 64.72 9.15
CA ARG A 942 32.27 66.12 9.13
C ARG A 942 31.09 67.09 9.20
N ALA A 943 31.09 68.01 10.18
CA ALA A 943 30.09 69.08 10.28
C ALA A 943 30.74 70.47 10.28
N ASP A 944 30.35 71.33 9.33
CA ASP A 944 30.91 72.68 9.13
C ASP A 944 30.46 73.68 10.21
N VAL A 945 29.28 73.46 10.81
CA VAL A 945 28.76 74.27 11.92
C VAL A 945 28.23 73.38 13.04
N ILE A 946 28.64 73.70 14.27
CA ILE A 946 28.22 72.99 15.48
C ILE A 946 27.52 73.99 16.40
N THR A 947 26.29 73.67 16.80
CA THR A 947 25.63 74.39 17.90
C THR A 947 25.62 73.56 19.17
N THR A 948 26.16 74.13 20.23
CA THR A 948 26.11 73.55 21.58
C THR A 948 24.87 74.05 22.31
N ALA A 949 24.12 73.12 22.91
CA ALA A 949 22.95 73.40 23.73
C ALA A 949 23.19 72.89 25.16
N CYS A 950 23.13 73.79 26.13
CA CYS A 950 23.25 73.46 27.55
C CYS A 950 21.88 73.63 28.22
N ILE A 951 21.29 72.52 28.66
CA ILE A 951 20.00 72.51 29.37
C ILE A 951 20.30 72.35 30.87
N SER A 952 19.82 73.29 31.68
CA SER A 952 19.96 73.28 33.14
C SER A 952 18.61 73.42 33.82
N LEU A 953 18.36 72.62 34.85
CA LEU A 953 17.15 72.72 35.69
C LEU A 953 17.38 73.83 36.72
N THR A 954 16.44 74.77 36.86
CA THR A 954 16.64 75.95 37.73
C THR A 954 16.85 75.63 39.22
N ASN A 955 16.47 74.45 39.70
CA ASN A 955 16.65 74.03 41.10
C ASN A 955 17.68 72.90 41.32
N ASN A 956 18.40 72.41 40.29
CA ASN A 956 19.30 71.25 40.41
C ASN A 956 18.69 69.99 41.09
N GLU A 957 17.36 69.87 41.12
CA GLU A 957 16.67 68.70 41.67
C GLU A 957 16.88 67.50 40.73
N LYS A 958 17.55 66.46 41.26
CA LYS A 958 17.83 65.21 40.51
C LYS A 958 16.60 64.29 40.40
N MET A 959 15.59 64.52 41.24
CA MET A 959 14.39 63.70 41.34
C MET A 959 13.16 64.60 41.26
N LEU A 960 12.20 64.27 40.39
CA LEU A 960 10.94 64.97 40.24
C LEU A 960 9.77 64.05 40.63
N ARG A 961 8.66 64.63 41.08
CA ARG A 961 7.41 63.86 41.29
C ARG A 961 6.50 64.01 40.08
N ILE A 962 5.73 62.97 39.76
CA ILE A 962 4.71 63.06 38.70
C ILE A 962 3.78 64.25 38.95
N GLY A 963 3.58 65.06 37.91
CA GLY A 963 2.71 66.23 37.93
C GLY A 963 3.27 67.47 38.64
N GLU A 964 4.55 67.47 39.02
CA GLU A 964 5.26 68.66 39.54
C GLU A 964 5.97 69.39 38.40
N ALA A 965 5.62 70.67 38.17
CA ALA A 965 6.20 71.45 37.08
C ALA A 965 7.58 72.02 37.47
N THR A 966 8.57 71.88 36.59
CA THR A 966 9.93 72.40 36.78
C THR A 966 10.34 73.24 35.59
N SER A 967 10.97 74.39 35.83
CA SER A 967 11.55 75.20 34.75
C SER A 967 12.95 74.72 34.36
N ILE A 968 13.17 74.55 33.07
CA ILE A 968 14.48 74.38 32.45
C ILE A 968 14.93 75.70 31.82
N THR A 969 16.22 75.96 31.93
CA THR A 969 16.91 77.07 31.30
C THR A 969 17.89 76.51 30.27
N MET A 970 17.63 76.80 29.00
CA MET A 970 18.41 76.35 27.86
C MET A 970 19.30 77.49 27.35
N LYS A 971 20.61 77.24 27.24
CA LYS A 971 21.60 78.15 26.65
C LYS A 971 22.11 77.56 25.35
N LEU A 972 21.93 78.28 24.24
CA LEU A 972 22.41 77.88 22.92
C LEU A 972 23.66 78.69 22.55
N SER A 973 24.73 78.03 22.10
CA SER A 973 25.93 78.70 21.57
C SER A 973 26.44 78.02 20.29
N THR A 974 26.52 78.77 19.20
CA THR A 974 26.88 78.26 17.87
C THR A 974 28.33 78.66 17.53
N LYS A 975 29.12 77.70 17.03
CA LYS A 975 30.45 77.92 16.47
C LYS A 975 30.46 77.45 15.01
N GLY A 976 30.88 78.33 14.09
CA GLY A 976 31.00 78.04 12.66
C GLY A 976 30.76 79.27 11.77
N GLU A 977 31.11 79.16 10.49
CA GLU A 977 30.93 80.23 9.48
C GLU A 977 29.46 80.31 9.00
N ILE A 978 28.57 80.80 9.84
CA ILE A 978 27.15 81.00 9.48
C ILE A 978 26.67 82.41 9.86
N GLU A 979 26.18 83.14 8.85
CA GLU A 979 25.38 84.37 9.01
C GLU A 979 23.89 84.05 8.78
N GLY A 980 23.00 84.70 9.55
CA GLY A 980 21.54 84.63 9.39
C GLY A 980 20.73 84.12 10.60
N PRO A 981 19.40 84.06 10.49
CA PRO A 981 18.51 83.49 11.51
C PRO A 981 18.66 81.97 11.60
N LEU A 982 18.86 81.47 12.81
CA LEU A 982 18.77 80.05 13.16
C LEU A 982 17.45 79.82 13.92
N ARG A 983 16.72 78.79 13.51
CA ARG A 983 15.48 78.37 14.20
C ARG A 983 15.80 77.23 15.15
N TYR A 984 15.44 77.37 16.41
CA TYR A 984 15.50 76.28 17.38
C TYR A 984 14.11 75.65 17.55
N GLU A 985 14.10 74.35 17.79
CA GLU A 985 12.92 73.54 18.08
C GLU A 985 13.26 72.54 19.17
N LEU A 986 12.50 72.55 20.25
CA LEU A 986 12.62 71.60 21.34
C LEU A 986 11.70 70.40 21.05
N GLU A 987 12.29 69.25 20.76
CA GLU A 987 11.57 68.01 20.53
C GLU A 987 11.36 67.30 21.87
N THR A 988 10.10 67.21 22.27
CA THR A 988 9.70 66.66 23.56
C THR A 988 8.92 65.36 23.33
N PRO A 989 9.33 64.22 23.90
CA PRO A 989 8.50 63.03 23.86
C PRO A 989 7.19 63.30 24.61
N LEU A 990 6.10 63.47 23.86
CA LEU A 990 4.79 63.90 24.36
C LEU A 990 4.18 62.89 25.34
N ASP A 991 4.68 61.65 25.33
CA ASP A 991 4.28 60.56 26.22
C ASP A 991 4.97 60.62 27.60
N GLU A 992 5.99 61.48 27.74
CA GLU A 992 6.82 61.60 28.94
C GLU A 992 6.75 62.98 29.59
N TRP A 993 6.61 64.06 28.80
CA TRP A 993 6.59 65.45 29.29
C TRP A 993 5.47 66.29 28.68
N LEU A 994 4.77 67.04 29.53
CA LEU A 994 3.95 68.19 29.15
C LEU A 994 4.77 69.47 29.21
N VAL A 995 4.76 70.27 28.15
CA VAL A 995 5.63 71.44 28.02
C VAL A 995 4.81 72.73 27.92
N SER A 996 5.20 73.73 28.70
CA SER A 996 4.60 75.07 28.71
C SER A 996 5.70 76.14 28.54
N GLY A 997 5.65 76.90 27.45
CA GLY A 997 6.65 77.92 27.10
C GLY A 997 6.90 78.04 25.59
N LYS A 998 7.93 78.80 25.18
CA LYS A 998 8.33 78.94 23.77
C LYS A 998 9.21 77.76 23.33
N VAL A 999 8.56 76.70 22.86
CA VAL A 999 9.18 75.45 22.37
C VAL A 999 9.90 75.63 21.02
N ARG A 1000 9.51 76.64 20.25
CA ARG A 1000 10.14 77.02 18.96
C ARG A 1000 10.42 78.52 18.92
N GLY A 1001 11.49 78.92 18.26
CA GLY A 1001 11.82 80.33 18.05
C GLY A 1001 13.04 80.52 17.15
N GLU A 1002 13.37 81.78 16.87
CA GLU A 1002 14.47 82.16 15.97
C GLU A 1002 15.46 83.07 16.71
N TYR A 1003 16.76 82.89 16.42
CA TYR A 1003 17.82 83.77 16.90
C TYR A 1003 18.84 84.05 15.80
N ASN A 1004 19.31 85.29 15.72
CA ASN A 1004 20.25 85.71 14.69
C ASN A 1004 21.68 85.58 15.19
N VAL A 1005 22.54 85.04 14.32
CA VAL A 1005 23.99 85.02 14.54
C VAL A 1005 24.59 86.16 13.71
N SER A 1006 25.23 87.13 14.38
CA SER A 1006 25.90 88.27 13.72
C SER A 1006 27.41 88.01 13.63
N PRO A 1007 28.06 88.36 12.51
CA PRO A 1007 29.52 88.28 12.40
C PRO A 1007 30.16 89.49 13.08
N CYS A 1008 31.05 89.28 14.06
CA CYS A 1008 31.92 90.34 14.56
C CYS A 1008 33.22 90.35 13.76
N TYR A 1009 33.31 91.16 12.70
CA TYR A 1009 34.58 91.46 12.03
C TYR A 1009 35.33 92.54 12.82
N LEU A 1010 36.48 92.18 13.41
CA LEU A 1010 37.51 93.15 13.79
C LEU A 1010 38.84 92.74 13.15
N ASN A 1011 39.34 93.62 12.29
CA ASN A 1011 40.61 93.50 11.57
C ASN A 1011 41.81 93.55 12.54
N PHE A 1012 42.63 92.49 12.59
CA PHE A 1012 44.11 92.54 12.76
C PHE A 1012 44.74 91.22 12.26
N PRO A 1013 45.97 91.23 11.71
CA PRO A 1013 46.56 90.07 11.05
C PRO A 1013 47.37 89.19 12.03
N SER A 1014 47.54 87.92 11.64
CA SER A 1014 48.35 86.84 12.24
C SER A 1014 47.65 85.90 13.25
N THR A 1015 47.61 84.62 12.85
CA THR A 1015 47.56 83.35 13.62
C THR A 1015 46.87 83.38 14.99
N ASN A 1016 45.81 82.56 15.12
CA ASN A 1016 44.90 82.36 16.26
C ASN A 1016 43.57 83.08 16.11
N ALA A 1017 42.73 82.60 15.19
CA ALA A 1017 41.30 82.84 15.24
C ALA A 1017 40.69 81.96 16.35
N LEU A 1018 40.81 82.40 17.60
CA LEU A 1018 39.88 82.02 18.66
C LEU A 1018 38.48 82.40 18.17
N PHE A 1019 37.69 81.42 17.72
CA PHE A 1019 36.25 81.59 17.48
C PHE A 1019 35.63 82.08 18.79
N LYS A 1020 35.45 83.39 18.92
CA LYS A 1020 34.94 83.99 20.15
C LYS A 1020 33.45 83.66 20.26
N HIS A 1021 33.08 83.08 21.39
CA HIS A 1021 31.72 82.83 21.85
C HIS A 1021 30.81 84.02 21.54
N ILE A 1022 29.71 83.78 20.83
CA ILE A 1022 28.58 84.71 20.78
C ILE A 1022 27.71 84.40 22.00
N GLU A 1023 27.36 85.43 22.78
CA GLU A 1023 26.59 85.31 24.02
C GLU A 1023 25.30 84.52 23.79
N GLY A 1024 25.13 83.45 24.57
CA GLY A 1024 24.10 82.45 24.34
C GLY A 1024 22.69 82.97 24.62
N LEU A 1025 21.77 82.63 23.72
CA LEU A 1025 20.35 82.87 23.94
C LEU A 1025 19.87 81.99 25.10
N GLU A 1026 19.37 82.61 26.17
CA GLU A 1026 18.81 81.92 27.33
C GLU A 1026 17.29 81.84 27.22
N ILE A 1027 16.75 80.62 27.12
CA ILE A 1027 15.31 80.37 27.00
C ILE A 1027 14.84 79.57 28.21
N LYS A 1028 13.76 80.02 28.85
CA LYS A 1028 13.11 79.32 29.95
C LYS A 1028 11.83 78.62 29.49
N VAL A 1029 11.75 77.32 29.75
CA VAL A 1029 10.60 76.47 29.41
C VAL A 1029 10.20 75.66 30.66
N SER A 1030 8.92 75.52 30.93
CA SER A 1030 8.42 74.68 32.03
C SER A 1030 8.06 73.28 31.53
N LEU A 1031 8.58 72.26 32.19
CA LEU A 1031 8.31 70.85 31.93
C LEU A 1031 7.51 70.25 33.08
N LEU A 1032 6.54 69.39 32.77
CA LEU A 1032 5.75 68.63 33.73
C LEU A 1032 5.82 67.14 33.36
N PRO A 1033 6.38 66.27 34.21
CA PRO A 1033 6.51 64.85 33.91
C PRO A 1033 5.18 64.12 34.08
N ILE A 1034 4.83 63.29 33.09
CA ILE A 1034 3.59 62.51 33.07
C ILE A 1034 3.81 60.99 33.21
N LYS A 1035 5.06 60.53 33.24
CA LYS A 1035 5.45 59.10 33.34
C LYS A 1035 6.48 58.89 34.45
N MET A 1036 6.48 57.71 35.09
CA MET A 1036 7.44 57.36 36.16
C MET A 1036 8.70 56.73 35.56
N GLY A 1037 9.83 56.88 36.25
CA GLY A 1037 11.12 56.29 35.87
C GLY A 1037 12.15 57.30 35.41
N LEU A 1038 13.25 56.82 34.80
CA LEU A 1038 14.32 57.66 34.28
C LEU A 1038 13.95 58.23 32.91
N LEU A 1039 13.43 59.46 32.88
CA LEU A 1039 13.02 60.15 31.67
C LEU A 1039 14.17 60.91 31.02
N ASN A 1040 14.19 60.94 29.69
CA ASN A 1040 15.13 61.78 28.93
C ASN A 1040 14.67 63.24 28.96
N LEU A 1041 15.60 64.18 29.13
CA LEU A 1041 15.30 65.60 28.88
C LEU A 1041 14.99 65.83 27.39
N PRO A 1042 14.17 66.85 27.06
CA PRO A 1042 13.85 67.18 25.67
C PRO A 1042 15.09 67.46 24.82
N GLU A 1043 15.06 67.03 23.55
CA GLU A 1043 16.16 67.22 22.61
C GLU A 1043 16.02 68.57 21.89
N VAL A 1044 17.14 69.25 21.65
CA VAL A 1044 17.16 70.54 20.95
C VAL A 1044 17.63 70.32 19.52
N ILE A 1045 16.77 70.68 18.57
CA ILE A 1045 17.07 70.65 17.14
C ILE A 1045 17.18 72.07 16.62
N ILE A 1046 18.20 72.32 15.82
CA ILE A 1046 18.45 73.63 15.21
C ILE A 1046 18.41 73.50 13.70
N TYR A 1047 17.68 74.43 13.08
CA TYR A 1047 17.45 74.50 11.65
C TYR A 1047 18.03 75.80 11.09
N LYS A 1048 18.66 75.70 9.91
CA LYS A 1048 18.94 76.82 9.02
C LYS A 1048 18.36 76.49 7.66
N ASP A 1049 17.55 77.38 7.10
CA ASP A 1049 16.90 77.19 5.80
C ASP A 1049 16.22 75.79 5.70
N ASP A 1050 15.50 75.40 6.76
CA ASP A 1050 14.84 74.09 6.94
C ASP A 1050 15.75 72.84 6.93
N ARG A 1051 17.09 72.99 6.99
CA ARG A 1051 18.05 71.88 7.17
C ARG A 1051 18.51 71.79 8.63
N ARG A 1052 18.51 70.58 9.19
CA ARG A 1052 19.02 70.29 10.54
C ARG A 1052 20.54 70.46 10.57
N ILE A 1053 21.03 71.33 11.45
CA ILE A 1053 22.46 71.50 11.75
C ILE A 1053 22.84 70.56 12.90
N CYS A 1054 24.12 70.18 12.99
CA CYS A 1054 24.63 69.40 14.10
C CYS A 1054 24.47 70.14 15.44
N THR A 1055 23.62 69.60 16.32
CA THR A 1055 23.46 70.06 17.69
C THR A 1055 24.16 69.11 18.66
N PHE A 1056 25.07 69.65 19.47
CA PHE A 1056 25.69 68.96 20.58
C PHE A 1056 25.01 69.38 21.89
N ILE A 1057 24.62 68.41 22.75
CA ILE A 1057 24.01 68.70 24.05
C ILE A 1057 25.03 68.37 25.14
N GLU A 1058 25.56 69.38 25.81
CA GLU A 1058 26.62 69.22 26.84
C GLU A 1058 26.16 68.38 28.04
N ASN A 1059 24.88 68.48 28.42
CA ASN A 1059 24.34 67.89 29.64
C ASN A 1059 23.14 66.96 29.35
N LYS A 1060 23.33 65.92 28.52
CA LYS A 1060 22.30 64.92 28.23
C LYS A 1060 22.09 64.00 29.45
N ARG A 1061 21.39 64.51 30.48
CA ARG A 1061 21.08 63.78 31.73
C ARG A 1061 19.67 63.23 31.70
N LYS A 1062 19.48 62.03 32.26
CA LYS A 1062 18.16 61.49 32.57
C LYS A 1062 17.70 62.03 33.93
N VAL A 1063 16.41 62.34 34.05
CA VAL A 1063 15.78 62.80 35.30
C VAL A 1063 14.94 61.67 35.86
N GLU A 1064 15.13 61.34 37.13
CA GLU A 1064 14.35 60.30 37.80
C GLU A 1064 13.01 60.87 38.27
N VAL A 1065 11.90 60.25 37.83
CA VAL A 1065 10.55 60.66 38.22
C VAL A 1065 9.90 59.60 39.10
N ILE A 1066 9.53 60.01 40.31
CA ILE A 1066 8.94 59.16 41.35
C ILE A 1066 7.43 59.44 41.54
N PRO A 1067 6.65 58.47 42.05
CA PRO A 1067 5.24 58.67 42.39
C PRO A 1067 5.01 59.75 43.47
N LYS A 1068 3.84 60.40 43.44
CA LYS A 1068 3.47 61.48 44.36
C LYS A 1068 3.04 61.01 45.77
N VAL A 1069 2.92 59.70 46.00
CA VAL A 1069 2.50 59.09 47.29
C VAL A 1069 3.43 57.92 47.65
N SER A 1070 3.78 57.79 48.94
CA SER A 1070 4.68 56.77 49.49
C SER A 1070 4.17 55.32 49.26
N PRO A 1071 5.06 54.33 49.02
CA PRO A 1071 4.67 53.00 48.58
C PRO A 1071 4.40 52.08 49.78
N GLU A 1072 3.30 52.30 50.49
CA GLU A 1072 2.72 51.27 51.34
C GLU A 1072 1.24 51.15 50.97
N GLN A 1073 0.85 49.98 50.48
CA GLN A 1073 -0.44 49.63 49.85
C GLN A 1073 -0.52 49.87 48.34
N THR A 1074 0.04 48.93 47.56
CA THR A 1074 -0.47 48.64 46.22
C THR A 1074 -1.03 47.21 46.21
N PHE A 1075 -2.35 47.11 46.16
CA PHE A 1075 -3.04 45.92 45.66
C PHE A 1075 -2.78 45.82 44.16
N THR A 1076 -2.27 44.68 43.70
CA THR A 1076 -2.25 44.31 42.29
C THR A 1076 -3.68 44.09 41.81
N VAL A 1077 -4.19 44.99 40.98
CA VAL A 1077 -5.39 44.77 40.17
C VAL A 1077 -4.94 44.73 38.72
N ASP A 1078 -4.80 43.53 38.17
CA ASP A 1078 -4.74 43.31 36.73
C ASP A 1078 -6.07 43.77 36.11
N LEU A 1079 -6.06 44.91 35.42
CA LEU A 1079 -7.15 45.33 34.53
C LEU A 1079 -6.85 44.85 33.10
N PRO A 1080 -7.84 44.28 32.39
CA PRO A 1080 -7.60 43.49 31.20
C PRO A 1080 -7.29 44.36 29.97
N ARG A 1081 -6.20 43.97 29.31
CA ARG A 1081 -5.59 44.45 28.05
C ARG A 1081 -6.54 44.57 26.82
N ARG A 1082 -7.85 44.32 26.96
CA ARG A 1082 -8.82 44.28 25.85
C ARG A 1082 -9.39 45.64 25.47
N GLU A 1083 -9.70 46.50 26.43
CA GLU A 1083 -10.36 47.80 26.13
C GLU A 1083 -9.43 48.82 25.47
N LEU A 1084 -8.12 48.72 25.71
CA LEU A 1084 -7.09 49.58 25.10
C LEU A 1084 -6.76 49.19 23.63
N ILE A 1085 -6.92 47.90 23.30
CA ILE A 1085 -6.74 47.39 21.94
C ILE A 1085 -7.96 47.70 21.08
N ASP A 1086 -9.16 47.68 21.66
CA ASP A 1086 -10.39 48.05 20.96
C ASP A 1086 -10.48 49.56 20.70
N TRP A 1087 -9.98 50.41 21.60
CA TRP A 1087 -9.83 51.86 21.36
C TRP A 1087 -8.81 52.20 20.25
N ALA A 1088 -7.71 51.45 20.15
CA ALA A 1088 -6.70 51.65 19.11
C ALA A 1088 -7.18 51.21 17.71
N ARG A 1089 -7.93 50.11 17.63
CA ARG A 1089 -8.50 49.58 16.36
C ARG A 1089 -9.61 50.45 15.77
N GLU A 1090 -10.30 51.24 16.59
CA GLU A 1090 -11.32 52.19 16.12
C GLU A 1090 -10.71 53.42 15.43
N ARG A 1091 -9.48 53.80 15.77
CA ARG A 1091 -8.77 54.95 15.18
C ARG A 1091 -8.16 54.63 13.82
N GLU A 1092 -7.63 53.42 13.62
CA GLU A 1092 -7.04 52.97 12.35
C GLU A 1092 -8.05 52.86 11.19
N ARG A 1093 -9.36 52.74 11.47
CA ARG A 1093 -10.41 52.65 10.43
C ARG A 1093 -10.78 53.99 9.77
N SER A 1094 -10.20 55.12 10.19
CA SER A 1094 -10.67 56.46 9.81
C SER A 1094 -9.77 57.29 8.86
N GLY A 1095 -8.77 56.69 8.18
CA GLY A 1095 -7.94 57.36 7.17
C GLY A 1095 -7.79 56.58 5.85
N LYS A 1096 -8.60 56.91 4.84
CA LYS A 1096 -8.59 56.41 3.43
C LYS A 1096 -7.38 57.00 2.65
N LEU A 1097 -6.73 56.43 1.62
CA LEU A 1097 -7.10 55.77 0.34
C LEU A 1097 -5.75 55.46 -0.41
N LEU A 1098 -5.44 54.30 -1.04
CA LEU A 1098 -5.69 53.91 -2.46
C LEU A 1098 -4.97 52.57 -2.82
N GLN A 1099 -5.69 51.66 -3.50
CA GLN A 1099 -5.30 50.62 -4.50
C GLN A 1099 -4.19 49.57 -4.15
N SER A 1100 -4.28 48.26 -4.40
CA SER A 1100 -4.97 47.47 -5.44
C SER A 1100 -4.99 45.94 -5.13
N SER A 1101 -5.93 45.24 -5.78
CA SER A 1101 -5.98 43.82 -6.23
C SER A 1101 -5.89 42.62 -5.26
N HIS A 1102 -7.06 41.93 -5.18
CA HIS A 1102 -7.34 40.48 -5.24
C HIS A 1102 -6.42 39.46 -4.53
N VAL A 1103 -7.04 38.61 -3.69
CA VAL A 1103 -7.30 37.17 -3.94
C VAL A 1103 -8.22 36.61 -2.83
N ARG A 1104 -9.26 35.88 -3.25
CA ARG A 1104 -10.18 35.07 -2.44
C ARG A 1104 -9.46 33.84 -1.89
N VAL A 1105 -9.79 33.37 -0.68
CA VAL A 1105 -10.22 31.97 -0.40
C VAL A 1105 -11.00 31.95 0.93
N GLU A 1106 -12.09 31.17 0.91
CA GLU A 1106 -13.11 30.99 1.92
C GLU A 1106 -12.68 30.11 3.11
N SER A 1107 -13.35 30.36 4.22
CA SER A 1107 -13.48 29.59 5.45
C SER A 1107 -13.95 28.15 5.26
N THR A 1108 -13.56 27.23 6.17
CA THR A 1108 -14.45 26.71 7.24
C THR A 1108 -13.77 25.57 8.04
N ALA A 1109 -13.48 25.87 9.32
CA ALA A 1109 -13.88 25.17 10.57
C ALA A 1109 -13.86 23.62 10.69
N PRO A 1110 -13.79 23.06 11.92
CA PRO A 1110 -13.89 23.71 13.24
C PRO A 1110 -12.61 23.85 14.05
#